data_AF-A0A9P0Z567-F1
#
_entry.id   AF-A0A9P0Z567-F1
#
_cell.length_a   1.000
_cell.length_b   1.000
_cell.length_c   1.000
_cell.angle_alpha   90.00
_cell.angle_beta   90.00
_cell.angle_gamma   90.00
#
_symmetry.space_group_name_H-M   'P 1'
#
loop_
_entity.id
_entity.type
_entity.pdbx_description
1 polymer ?
#
loop_
_entity_poly.entity_id
_entity_poly.type
_entity_poly.pdbx_seq_one_letter_code
_entity_poly.pdbx_strand_id
1 'polypeptide(L)'
;MPDENSENVVYLHGDLDLEILEARWLPNMDIVSERIRRLLTALDCRRPISRPGKRGSRHLHAAAKIITSDPYVKVCLAGATVARTRVIANSQDPVWNEHFKIPLAHPVSEVEFHVKDNDMFGADFIGVAKVSAPRIKSGKMIDDWFPLTRGAGGKPPKPDSAIRLRMKFTPCDENPLYQPSRGGGIVENYGLKESYFPVRHGGAVTLYQDAHVPEGVLPEIKLEQDDYDDGAGPTKAFHHGNCWEDICHAILEAHHLVYIVGWSIYHKVKLVREPTKPLPNGGDLNLGELLKYKSQEGVRVLLLVWDDKTSHNKFFINTAGLMGTHDEETRKFFKHSSVTCVLAPRYASSKLSIFKQQVVGTLYTHHQKCVIVDTQSEGNNRKITAFIGGLDLCDGRYDTPQHRLFSDLDTVFKGDYHNPTFPEGGIKGPRQPWHDLHCKIEGPAAYDVLTNFEQRWRKAAKWEELGRRFKKISHWHEDALLKVDRISWITSPSSSVPNDDPSLWISSEDDPENWHVQVFRSIDSGSLKGFPKDVQTANTQNLVCAKDLVIDRSIQMAYIQAIRRAQHFIYIENQYFLGSSYAWPSYKDSGADNLIPMELALKIASKIRNKERFAVYIVIPMWPEGVPNSAPVQEILYWQGQTMQMMYEVIAKELKSEKLEGSSHPCDYLNFYCLGNREECNNESSSVFSSQHSAGTSSDVVTASQKYGRFMIYVHAKGMIVDDEYVILGSANINQRSMAGSRDTEIAMGAYQPHYTWASKHQTHPYGQVYGYRMSLWAEHLGMIDPSFKEPENSGCVNLVNKIAEDNWKRYTAEKFAPLQGHLLKYPIQVDSDGKVRSLPGYENFPDVGGKVLGASTTLPDALTT
;
A
#
# COMPACT_ATOMS: atom_id res chain seq x y z
N MET A 1 40.74 -5.49 -14.86
CA MET A 1 40.42 -6.93 -14.98
C MET A 1 38.92 -7.01 -15.17
N PRO A 2 38.40 -7.43 -16.33
CA PRO A 2 36.98 -7.77 -16.44
C PRO A 2 36.75 -9.04 -15.62
N ASP A 3 35.75 -9.04 -14.73
CA ASP A 3 35.40 -10.19 -13.89
C ASP A 3 34.95 -11.38 -14.75
N GLU A 4 35.68 -12.50 -14.68
CA GLU A 4 35.28 -13.81 -15.28
C GLU A 4 33.97 -14.38 -14.67
N ASN A 5 33.35 -13.71 -13.69
CA ASN A 5 32.07 -14.10 -13.08
C ASN A 5 30.82 -13.48 -13.76
N SER A 6 30.98 -12.59 -14.75
CA SER A 6 29.82 -11.92 -15.38
C SER A 6 29.02 -12.79 -16.37
N GLU A 7 29.54 -13.93 -16.80
CA GLU A 7 28.93 -14.74 -17.88
C GLU A 7 27.71 -15.58 -17.46
N ASN A 8 27.37 -15.67 -16.16
CA ASN A 8 26.32 -16.57 -15.66
C ASN A 8 25.10 -15.89 -14.98
N VAL A 9 24.99 -14.55 -15.03
CA VAL A 9 23.84 -13.85 -14.43
C VAL A 9 22.63 -13.94 -15.36
N VAL A 10 21.52 -14.50 -14.86
CA VAL A 10 20.24 -14.58 -15.59
C VAL A 10 19.13 -13.92 -14.78
N TYR A 11 18.13 -13.37 -15.46
CA TYR A 11 16.87 -12.99 -14.81
C TYR A 11 16.04 -14.24 -14.53
N LEU A 12 15.78 -14.49 -13.25
CA LEU A 12 14.70 -15.36 -12.80
C LEU A 12 13.45 -14.50 -12.67
N HIS A 13 12.70 -14.39 -13.77
CA HIS A 13 11.42 -13.68 -13.84
C HIS A 13 10.27 -14.67 -14.04
N GLY A 14 9.44 -14.84 -13.02
CA GLY A 14 8.41 -15.88 -12.98
C GLY A 14 8.09 -16.33 -11.55
N ASP A 15 7.60 -17.55 -11.41
CA ASP A 15 7.23 -18.13 -10.10
C ASP A 15 8.10 -19.33 -9.76
N LEU A 16 8.66 -19.32 -8.55
CA LEU A 16 9.35 -20.44 -7.95
C LEU A 16 8.43 -21.14 -6.97
N ASP A 17 8.02 -22.36 -7.33
CA ASP A 17 7.42 -23.33 -6.41
C ASP A 17 8.55 -24.04 -5.67
N LEU A 18 8.62 -23.85 -4.35
CA LEU A 18 9.72 -24.31 -3.50
C LEU A 18 9.20 -25.05 -2.27
N GLU A 19 9.65 -26.28 -2.07
CA GLU A 19 9.53 -27.03 -0.84
C GLU A 19 10.89 -27.15 -0.15
N ILE A 20 10.96 -26.66 1.09
CA ILE A 20 12.08 -26.89 1.99
C ILE A 20 11.70 -28.06 2.90
N LEU A 21 12.27 -29.23 2.63
CA LEU A 21 11.85 -30.48 3.25
C LEU A 21 12.53 -30.67 4.61
N GLU A 22 13.83 -30.89 4.60
CA GLU A 22 14.59 -31.28 5.78
C GLU A 22 16.07 -30.92 5.64
N ALA A 23 16.79 -30.85 6.76
CA ALA A 23 18.24 -30.84 6.79
C ALA A 23 18.75 -31.95 7.70
N ARG A 24 20.00 -32.35 7.48
CA ARG A 24 20.65 -33.42 8.24
C ARG A 24 22.00 -32.98 8.78
N TRP A 25 22.39 -33.58 9.91
CA TRP A 25 23.72 -33.46 10.50
C TRP A 25 24.15 -32.02 10.79
N LEU A 26 23.24 -31.14 11.21
CA LEU A 26 23.60 -29.76 11.56
C LEU A 26 24.47 -29.72 12.83
N PRO A 27 25.45 -28.80 12.92
CA PRO A 27 26.25 -28.61 14.13
C PRO A 27 25.40 -28.05 15.28
N ASN A 28 25.70 -28.45 16.51
CA ASN A 28 25.12 -27.84 17.72
C ASN A 28 25.79 -26.48 18.00
N MET A 29 25.07 -25.38 17.80
CA MET A 29 25.59 -24.02 18.00
C MET A 29 25.32 -23.47 19.41
N ASP A 30 24.28 -23.97 20.10
CA ASP A 30 23.91 -23.56 21.47
C ASP A 30 24.95 -23.86 22.57
N ILE A 31 25.98 -24.67 22.28
CA ILE A 31 27.05 -25.02 23.23
C ILE A 31 27.82 -23.78 23.70
N VAL A 32 27.98 -22.77 22.82
CA VAL A 32 28.70 -21.52 23.14
C VAL A 32 27.81 -20.57 23.96
N SER A 33 26.55 -20.43 23.55
CA SER A 33 25.51 -19.65 24.25
C SER A 33 25.26 -20.13 25.68
N GLU A 34 25.26 -21.46 25.91
CA GLU A 34 25.19 -22.05 27.26
C GLU A 34 26.42 -21.74 28.13
N ARG A 35 27.63 -21.72 27.56
CA ARG A 35 28.85 -21.34 28.31
C ARG A 35 28.79 -19.90 28.80
N ILE A 36 28.29 -18.99 27.96
CA ILE A 36 28.11 -17.57 28.32
C ILE A 36 27.00 -17.41 29.36
N ARG A 37 25.88 -18.12 29.21
CA ARG A 37 24.77 -18.14 30.18
C ARG A 37 25.21 -18.64 31.56
N ARG A 38 26.07 -19.67 31.61
CA ARG A 38 26.67 -20.20 32.85
C ARG A 38 27.65 -19.22 33.51
N LEU A 39 28.40 -18.45 32.71
CA LEU A 39 29.27 -17.38 33.20
C LEU A 39 28.49 -16.21 33.81
N LEU A 40 27.39 -15.80 33.16
CA LEU A 40 26.53 -14.71 33.66
C LEU A 40 25.74 -15.11 34.91
N THR A 41 25.26 -16.36 34.99
CA THR A 41 24.61 -16.89 36.20
C THR A 41 25.59 -17.10 37.36
N ALA A 42 26.88 -17.30 37.10
CA ALA A 42 27.92 -17.34 38.14
C ALA A 42 28.26 -15.96 38.74
N LEU A 43 27.96 -14.87 38.02
CA LEU A 43 28.17 -13.49 38.49
C LEU A 43 26.99 -12.94 39.32
N ASP A 44 25.83 -13.61 39.32
CA ASP A 44 24.65 -13.19 40.08
C ASP A 44 24.70 -13.75 41.51
N CYS A 45 25.64 -13.26 42.31
CA CYS A 45 25.76 -13.59 43.74
C CYS A 45 24.70 -12.83 44.57
N ARG A 46 23.43 -13.24 44.48
CA ARG A 46 22.42 -12.94 45.51
C ARG A 46 21.94 -14.23 46.16
N ARG A 47 22.56 -14.57 47.29
CA ARG A 47 22.14 -15.67 48.18
C ARG A 47 20.69 -15.43 48.66
N PRO A 48 19.74 -16.38 48.51
CA PRO A 48 18.56 -16.41 49.34
C PRO A 48 18.86 -17.18 50.63
N ILE A 49 18.43 -16.60 51.75
CA ILE A 49 18.45 -17.17 53.08
C ILE A 49 17.61 -18.46 53.10
N SER A 50 18.23 -19.56 53.52
CA SER A 50 17.62 -20.88 53.70
C SER A 50 16.70 -20.96 54.93
N ARG A 51 15.51 -21.56 54.79
CA ARG A 51 14.74 -22.17 55.90
C ARG A 51 14.82 -23.70 55.80
N PRO A 52 15.00 -24.44 56.91
CA PRO A 52 15.18 -25.89 56.86
C PRO A 52 13.82 -26.61 56.89
N GLY A 53 13.60 -27.56 55.99
CA GLY A 53 12.36 -28.32 55.94
C GLY A 53 12.43 -29.59 55.10
N LYS A 54 12.66 -30.71 55.81
CA LYS A 54 12.32 -32.12 55.49
C LYS A 54 12.98 -32.79 54.27
N ARG A 55 13.86 -33.74 54.62
CA ARG A 55 14.34 -34.86 53.81
C ARG A 55 13.16 -35.67 53.24
N GLY A 56 13.14 -35.79 51.92
CA GLY A 56 12.38 -36.81 51.18
C GLY A 56 13.22 -37.24 49.98
N SER A 57 13.84 -38.41 50.08
CA SER A 57 14.61 -39.04 49.02
C SER A 57 13.70 -39.42 47.85
N ARG A 58 13.84 -38.74 46.72
CA ARG A 58 13.60 -39.30 45.38
C ARG A 58 14.68 -38.77 44.45
N HIS A 59 15.60 -39.67 44.09
CA HIS A 59 16.55 -39.46 43.00
C HIS A 59 15.77 -39.23 41.70
N LEU A 60 15.57 -37.97 41.34
CA LEU A 60 15.25 -37.57 39.97
C LEU A 60 16.55 -37.63 39.16
N HIS A 61 16.71 -38.66 38.34
CA HIS A 61 17.50 -38.52 37.11
C HIS A 61 16.76 -37.52 36.21
N ALA A 62 16.95 -36.23 36.47
CA ALA A 62 16.69 -35.22 35.47
C ALA A 62 17.74 -35.45 34.37
N ALA A 63 17.38 -36.20 33.34
CA ALA A 63 18.15 -36.23 32.10
C ALA A 63 18.41 -34.77 31.71
N ALA A 64 19.69 -34.39 31.65
CA ALA A 64 20.07 -33.09 31.14
C ALA A 64 19.45 -32.97 29.75
N LYS A 65 18.44 -32.11 29.60
CA LYS A 65 17.89 -31.76 28.28
C LYS A 65 19.08 -31.24 27.49
N ILE A 66 19.56 -32.03 26.53
CA ILE A 66 20.61 -31.60 25.62
C ILE A 66 19.97 -30.51 24.78
N ILE A 67 20.33 -29.26 25.07
CA ILE A 67 19.94 -28.12 24.25
C ILE A 67 20.79 -28.19 22.99
N THR A 68 20.14 -28.25 21.84
CA THR A 68 20.78 -28.23 20.52
C THR A 68 20.18 -27.11 19.70
N SER A 69 20.81 -26.80 18.56
CA SER A 69 20.40 -25.73 17.66
C SER A 69 18.89 -25.70 17.37
N ASP A 70 18.39 -24.48 17.18
CA ASP A 70 17.04 -24.09 16.76
C ASP A 70 17.05 -23.63 15.27
N PRO A 71 17.25 -24.54 14.30
CA PRO A 71 17.50 -24.17 12.91
C PRO A 71 16.28 -23.61 12.15
N TYR A 72 16.57 -22.69 11.23
CA TYR A 72 15.66 -22.21 10.19
C TYR A 72 16.43 -21.88 8.90
N VAL A 73 15.70 -21.71 7.79
CA VAL A 73 16.27 -21.43 6.48
C VAL A 73 15.80 -20.07 5.99
N LYS A 74 16.72 -19.28 5.42
CA LYS A 74 16.39 -18.11 4.59
C LYS A 74 16.73 -18.41 3.14
N VAL A 75 15.83 -18.04 2.24
CA VAL A 75 16.06 -18.07 0.79
C VAL A 75 16.43 -16.66 0.36
N CYS A 76 17.62 -16.52 -0.22
CA CYS A 76 18.20 -15.23 -0.58
C CYS A 76 18.55 -15.18 -2.07
N LEU A 77 18.17 -14.09 -2.74
CA LEU A 77 18.49 -13.80 -4.13
C LEU A 77 18.95 -12.34 -4.21
N ALA A 78 20.11 -12.09 -4.83
CA ALA A 78 20.66 -10.75 -4.98
C ALA A 78 20.71 -9.95 -3.65
N GLY A 79 20.95 -10.62 -2.51
CA GLY A 79 20.93 -10.01 -1.17
C GLY A 79 19.56 -9.92 -0.50
N ALA A 80 18.46 -9.92 -1.27
CA ALA A 80 17.09 -9.87 -0.76
C ALA A 80 16.66 -11.22 -0.17
N THR A 81 15.92 -11.20 0.95
CA THR A 81 15.32 -12.41 1.53
C THR A 81 13.90 -12.59 1.00
N VAL A 82 13.69 -13.58 0.13
CA VAL A 82 12.39 -13.81 -0.53
C VAL A 82 11.47 -14.77 0.22
N ALA A 83 12.05 -15.66 1.03
CA ALA A 83 11.31 -16.61 1.86
C ALA A 83 12.12 -16.99 3.11
N ARG A 84 11.40 -17.46 4.13
CA ARG A 84 12.00 -17.90 5.39
C ARG A 84 11.12 -18.98 6.03
N THR A 85 11.73 -20.06 6.51
CA THR A 85 11.00 -21.11 7.23
C THR A 85 10.76 -20.78 8.70
N ARG A 86 9.90 -21.57 9.36
CA ARG A 86 9.79 -21.56 10.82
C ARG A 86 11.09 -22.05 11.48
N VAL A 87 11.22 -21.68 12.75
CA VAL A 87 12.28 -22.19 13.62
C VAL A 87 11.86 -23.55 14.16
N ILE A 88 12.69 -24.58 13.98
CA ILE A 88 12.48 -25.89 14.59
C ILE A 88 13.35 -25.94 15.84
N ALA A 89 12.73 -26.09 17.01
CA ALA A 89 13.48 -26.05 18.26
C ALA A 89 14.24 -27.36 18.51
N ASN A 90 15.47 -27.26 19.00
CA ASN A 90 16.31 -28.36 19.49
C ASN A 90 16.42 -29.53 18.51
N SER A 91 16.89 -29.26 17.29
CA SER A 91 17.10 -30.29 16.28
C SER A 91 18.37 -30.09 15.45
N GLN A 92 19.16 -31.16 15.31
CA GLN A 92 20.26 -31.23 14.34
C GLN A 92 19.81 -31.81 12.98
N ASP A 93 18.62 -32.40 12.94
CA ASP A 93 18.00 -33.00 11.76
C ASP A 93 16.57 -32.45 11.59
N PRO A 94 16.43 -31.13 11.35
CA PRO A 94 15.12 -30.49 11.30
C PRO A 94 14.32 -30.91 10.06
N VAL A 95 13.02 -31.14 10.26
CA VAL A 95 12.03 -31.37 9.19
C VAL A 95 11.07 -30.20 9.17
N TRP A 96 11.15 -29.37 8.12
CA TRP A 96 10.27 -28.22 7.93
C TRP A 96 9.01 -28.61 7.15
N ASN A 97 9.15 -29.30 6.02
CA ASN A 97 8.07 -29.55 5.07
C ASN A 97 7.26 -28.28 4.80
N GLU A 98 7.94 -27.20 4.45
CA GLU A 98 7.32 -25.91 4.16
C GLU A 98 7.35 -25.62 2.67
N HIS A 99 6.18 -25.29 2.15
CA HIS A 99 5.94 -24.94 0.75
C HIS A 99 5.83 -23.42 0.60
N PHE A 100 6.49 -22.89 -0.42
CA PHE A 100 6.50 -21.48 -0.77
C PHE A 100 6.23 -21.34 -2.26
N LYS A 101 5.34 -20.41 -2.60
CA LYS A 101 5.21 -19.86 -3.95
C LYS A 101 5.79 -18.47 -3.94
N ILE A 102 6.87 -18.28 -4.68
CA ILE A 102 7.70 -17.08 -4.58
C ILE A 102 7.74 -16.42 -5.97
N PRO A 103 7.12 -15.24 -6.15
CA PRO A 103 7.35 -14.47 -7.35
C PRO A 103 8.80 -13.98 -7.36
N LEU A 104 9.50 -14.18 -8.47
CA LEU A 104 10.86 -13.73 -8.67
C LEU A 104 10.93 -12.73 -9.83
N ALA A 105 11.76 -11.71 -9.65
CA ALA A 105 12.15 -10.73 -10.66
C ALA A 105 13.64 -10.36 -10.51
N HIS A 106 14.50 -11.35 -10.24
CA HIS A 106 15.86 -11.09 -9.76
C HIS A 106 16.93 -11.42 -10.81
N PRO A 107 17.90 -10.52 -11.08
CA PRO A 107 19.11 -10.86 -11.82
C PRO A 107 20.12 -11.55 -10.89
N VAL A 108 20.31 -12.86 -11.07
CA VAL A 108 21.18 -13.67 -10.19
C VAL A 108 21.94 -14.75 -10.97
N SER A 109 23.10 -15.15 -10.44
CA SER A 109 23.82 -16.35 -10.88
C SER A 109 23.42 -17.61 -10.11
N GLU A 110 22.92 -17.45 -8.89
CA GLU A 110 22.51 -18.54 -7.99
C GLU A 110 21.47 -18.07 -6.97
N VAL A 111 20.77 -19.04 -6.39
CA VAL A 111 19.85 -18.86 -5.25
C VAL A 111 20.51 -19.46 -4.01
N GLU A 112 20.58 -18.68 -2.93
CA GLU A 112 21.25 -19.07 -1.70
C GLU A 112 20.26 -19.47 -0.62
N PHE A 113 20.47 -20.63 0.00
CA PHE A 113 19.67 -21.18 1.10
C PHE A 113 20.52 -21.13 2.37
N HIS A 114 20.33 -20.09 3.17
CA HIS A 114 21.08 -19.84 4.40
C HIS A 114 20.42 -20.57 5.56
N VAL A 115 21.08 -21.62 6.07
CA VAL A 115 20.69 -22.31 7.29
C VAL A 115 21.28 -21.57 8.48
N LYS A 116 20.43 -21.17 9.41
CA LYS A 116 20.78 -20.35 10.58
C LYS A 116 20.18 -20.94 11.85
N ASP A 117 20.84 -20.71 12.96
CA ASP A 117 20.33 -20.96 14.29
C ASP A 117 19.62 -19.71 14.86
N ASN A 118 18.62 -19.89 15.72
CA ASN A 118 17.83 -18.80 16.28
C ASN A 118 18.05 -18.62 17.80
N ASP A 119 19.23 -18.13 18.18
CA ASP A 119 19.56 -17.87 19.58
C ASP A 119 18.95 -16.56 20.10
N MET A 120 18.78 -16.48 21.43
CA MET A 120 18.24 -15.29 22.13
C MET A 120 19.06 -14.00 21.92
N PHE A 121 20.33 -14.11 21.54
CA PHE A 121 21.26 -12.97 21.41
C PHE A 121 21.69 -12.66 19.97
N GLY A 122 21.12 -13.34 18.97
CA GLY A 122 21.47 -13.15 17.56
C GLY A 122 21.41 -14.48 16.82
N ALA A 123 21.01 -14.46 15.54
CA ALA A 123 20.94 -15.70 14.77
C ALA A 123 22.33 -16.11 14.27
N ASP A 124 22.82 -17.27 14.70
CA ASP A 124 24.13 -17.80 14.30
C ASP A 124 24.07 -18.48 12.92
N PHE A 125 25.05 -18.23 12.05
CA PHE A 125 25.07 -18.79 10.70
C PHE A 125 25.64 -20.21 10.69
N ILE A 126 24.84 -21.20 10.27
CA ILE A 126 25.26 -22.61 10.20
C ILE A 126 25.99 -22.88 8.88
N GLY A 127 25.36 -22.57 7.75
CA GLY A 127 25.93 -22.75 6.42
C GLY A 127 24.98 -22.33 5.31
N VAL A 128 25.47 -22.38 4.06
CA VAL A 128 24.70 -22.04 2.85
C VAL A 128 24.76 -23.17 1.83
N ALA A 129 23.60 -23.49 1.26
CA ALA A 129 23.48 -24.27 0.02
C ALA A 129 23.19 -23.31 -1.14
N LYS A 130 23.81 -23.56 -2.30
CA LYS A 130 23.71 -22.70 -3.49
C LYS A 130 23.17 -23.51 -4.66
N VAL A 131 22.17 -22.98 -5.35
CA VAL A 131 21.58 -23.61 -6.55
C VAL A 131 21.72 -22.65 -7.73
N SER A 132 22.37 -23.11 -8.80
CA SER A 132 22.62 -22.30 -10.01
C SER A 132 21.32 -21.77 -10.62
N ALA A 133 21.28 -20.46 -10.92
CA ALA A 133 20.13 -19.81 -11.51
C ALA A 133 19.82 -20.34 -12.93
N PRO A 134 20.80 -20.60 -13.82
CA PRO A 134 20.57 -21.33 -15.07
C PRO A 134 19.90 -22.70 -14.87
N ARG A 135 20.28 -23.46 -13.83
CA ARG A 135 19.66 -24.76 -13.52
C ARG A 135 18.19 -24.59 -13.14
N ILE A 136 17.87 -23.59 -12.31
CA ILE A 136 16.48 -23.27 -11.92
C ILE A 136 15.68 -22.80 -13.14
N LYS A 137 16.24 -21.89 -13.94
CA LYS A 137 15.62 -21.33 -15.15
C LYS A 137 15.25 -22.38 -16.18
N SER A 138 15.91 -23.55 -16.18
CA SER A 138 15.58 -24.67 -17.09
C SER A 138 14.15 -25.23 -16.92
N GLY A 139 13.46 -24.89 -15.82
CA GLY A 139 12.08 -25.32 -15.53
C GLY A 139 11.93 -26.80 -15.16
N LYS A 140 13.02 -27.57 -15.17
CA LYS A 140 13.03 -28.98 -14.73
C LYS A 140 12.82 -29.05 -13.22
N MET A 141 12.09 -30.08 -12.78
CA MET A 141 11.93 -30.38 -11.36
C MET A 141 13.31 -30.71 -10.76
N ILE A 142 13.66 -30.01 -9.67
CA ILE A 142 14.85 -30.27 -8.86
C ILE A 142 14.34 -30.89 -7.55
N ASP A 143 14.80 -32.08 -7.18
CA ASP A 143 14.55 -32.74 -5.88
C ASP A 143 15.84 -33.42 -5.45
N ASP A 144 16.67 -32.72 -4.68
CA ASP A 144 18.03 -33.15 -4.38
C ASP A 144 18.48 -32.73 -2.98
N TRP A 145 19.55 -33.38 -2.52
CA TRP A 145 20.33 -32.96 -1.36
C TRP A 145 21.45 -32.00 -1.77
N PHE A 146 21.52 -30.85 -1.10
CA PHE A 146 22.52 -29.83 -1.33
C PHE A 146 23.44 -29.72 -0.11
N PRO A 147 24.76 -29.92 -0.27
CA PRO A 147 25.70 -29.82 0.84
C PRO A 147 25.78 -28.37 1.34
N LEU A 148 25.91 -28.21 2.66
CA LEU A 148 26.12 -26.92 3.28
C LEU A 148 27.60 -26.55 3.27
N THR A 149 27.87 -25.30 2.90
CA THR A 149 29.21 -24.72 2.90
C THR A 149 29.27 -23.48 3.80
N ARG A 150 30.47 -23.08 4.23
CA ARG A 150 30.73 -21.76 4.83
C ARG A 150 31.71 -21.04 3.91
N GLY A 151 31.50 -19.74 3.71
CA GLY A 151 32.34 -18.90 2.84
C GLY A 151 33.82 -18.88 3.23
N ALA A 152 34.67 -18.31 2.38
CA ALA A 152 36.12 -18.26 2.57
C ALA A 152 36.49 -17.69 3.96
N GLY A 153 37.11 -18.54 4.80
CA GLY A 153 37.55 -18.18 6.16
C GLY A 153 36.72 -18.78 7.32
N GLY A 154 35.54 -19.36 7.05
CA GLY A 154 34.75 -20.06 8.08
C GLY A 154 35.16 -21.53 8.25
N LYS A 155 35.12 -22.08 9.47
CA LYS A 155 35.25 -23.53 9.67
C LYS A 155 34.12 -24.24 8.91
N PRO A 156 34.41 -25.25 8.07
CA PRO A 156 33.38 -25.96 7.32
C PRO A 156 32.33 -26.56 8.28
N PRO A 157 31.06 -26.67 7.86
CA PRO A 157 30.04 -27.40 8.60
C PRO A 157 30.48 -28.84 8.90
N LYS A 158 29.75 -29.52 9.79
CA LYS A 158 30.00 -30.94 10.06
C LYS A 158 29.97 -31.72 8.72
N PRO A 159 30.86 -32.72 8.51
CA PRO A 159 30.79 -33.56 7.33
C PRO A 159 29.36 -34.08 7.11
N ASP A 160 28.92 -34.11 5.85
CA ASP A 160 27.58 -34.54 5.42
C ASP A 160 26.39 -33.64 5.83
N SER A 161 26.65 -32.47 6.43
CA SER A 161 25.63 -31.43 6.62
C SER A 161 25.04 -31.02 5.27
N ALA A 162 23.74 -31.25 5.09
CA ALA A 162 23.06 -30.98 3.82
C ALA A 162 21.59 -30.60 4.07
N ILE A 163 21.01 -29.92 3.10
CA ILE A 163 19.59 -29.56 3.04
C ILE A 163 18.95 -30.22 1.82
N ARG A 164 17.76 -30.79 2.00
CA ARG A 164 16.95 -31.36 0.91
C ARG A 164 15.95 -30.33 0.44
N LEU A 165 16.00 -30.03 -0.86
CA LEU A 165 15.16 -29.04 -1.49
C LEU A 165 14.42 -29.68 -2.67
N ARG A 166 13.14 -29.37 -2.80
CA ARG A 166 12.38 -29.63 -4.02
C ARG A 166 11.90 -28.30 -4.60
N MET A 167 12.13 -28.06 -5.87
CA MET A 167 11.71 -26.81 -6.50
C MET A 167 11.44 -26.95 -8.00
N LYS A 168 10.50 -26.14 -8.50
CA LYS A 168 10.20 -25.97 -9.92
C LYS A 168 9.97 -24.50 -10.20
N PHE A 169 10.61 -23.99 -11.24
CA PHE A 169 10.43 -22.61 -11.70
C PHE A 169 9.57 -22.59 -12.96
N THR A 170 8.61 -21.68 -12.99
CA THR A 170 7.79 -21.40 -14.17
C THR A 170 8.08 -19.97 -14.64
N PRO A 171 8.73 -19.79 -15.81
CA PRO A 171 8.98 -18.47 -16.38
C PRO A 171 7.69 -17.66 -16.55
N CYS A 172 7.75 -16.33 -16.37
CA CYS A 172 6.58 -15.46 -16.47
C CYS A 172 5.87 -15.61 -17.83
N ASP A 173 6.64 -15.59 -18.91
CA ASP A 173 6.13 -15.72 -20.28
C ASP A 173 5.61 -17.13 -20.61
N GLU A 174 5.88 -18.15 -19.78
CA GLU A 174 5.35 -19.51 -19.97
C GLU A 174 4.21 -19.83 -19.00
N ASN A 175 3.92 -18.93 -18.05
CA ASN A 175 2.94 -19.17 -17.01
C ASN A 175 1.52 -18.90 -17.55
N PRO A 176 0.62 -19.91 -17.60
CA PRO A 176 -0.75 -19.72 -18.06
C PRO A 176 -1.56 -18.72 -17.24
N LEU A 177 -1.15 -18.42 -16.00
CA LEU A 177 -1.78 -17.38 -15.17
C LEU A 177 -1.57 -15.98 -15.74
N TYR A 178 -0.46 -15.76 -16.44
CA TYR A 178 -0.05 -14.45 -16.96
C TYR A 178 -0.28 -14.30 -18.46
N GLN A 179 -0.40 -15.43 -19.16
CA GLN A 179 -0.76 -15.44 -20.56
C GLN A 179 -2.21 -14.96 -20.76
N PRO A 180 -2.48 -14.14 -21.78
CA PRO A 180 -3.84 -13.80 -22.14
C PRO A 180 -4.60 -15.09 -22.49
N SER A 181 -5.87 -15.14 -22.11
CA SER A 181 -6.77 -16.20 -22.53
C SER A 181 -6.98 -16.15 -24.06
N ARG A 182 -7.72 -17.12 -24.63
CA ARG A 182 -8.11 -17.14 -26.06
C ARG A 182 -8.89 -15.89 -26.56
N GLY A 183 -9.08 -14.86 -25.73
CA GLY A 183 -9.70 -13.57 -26.07
C GLY A 183 -8.90 -12.32 -25.65
N GLY A 184 -7.69 -12.42 -25.11
CA GLY A 184 -6.83 -11.24 -24.91
C GLY A 184 -6.96 -10.47 -23.58
N GLY A 185 -7.76 -10.91 -22.61
CA GLY A 185 -8.01 -10.15 -21.36
C GLY A 185 -8.34 -10.98 -20.12
N ILE A 186 -8.94 -10.34 -19.12
CA ILE A 186 -9.58 -10.99 -17.97
C ILE A 186 -10.70 -11.94 -18.44
N VAL A 187 -10.70 -13.18 -17.93
CA VAL A 187 -11.77 -14.16 -18.14
C VAL A 187 -12.52 -14.41 -16.85
N GLU A 188 -13.63 -15.17 -16.92
CA GLU A 188 -14.40 -15.64 -15.78
C GLU A 188 -13.50 -16.10 -14.62
N ASN A 189 -13.86 -15.67 -13.39
CA ASN A 189 -13.16 -15.97 -12.14
C ASN A 189 -11.71 -15.44 -12.05
N TYR A 190 -11.40 -14.29 -12.64
CA TYR A 190 -10.13 -13.62 -12.39
C TYR A 190 -10.04 -13.15 -10.94
N GLY A 191 -8.98 -13.58 -10.27
CA GLY A 191 -8.68 -13.20 -8.90
C GLY A 191 -7.33 -13.75 -8.50
N LEU A 192 -6.71 -13.15 -7.50
CA LEU A 192 -5.55 -13.73 -6.84
C LEU A 192 -6.02 -14.96 -6.06
N LYS A 193 -5.73 -16.16 -6.55
CA LYS A 193 -6.14 -17.42 -5.90
C LYS A 193 -5.48 -17.61 -4.53
N GLU A 194 -4.29 -17.03 -4.38
CA GLU A 194 -3.42 -17.16 -3.20
C GLU A 194 -3.58 -15.96 -2.27
N SER A 195 -4.82 -15.61 -1.94
CA SER A 195 -5.15 -14.53 -1.00
C SER A 195 -6.03 -15.04 0.15
N TYR A 196 -6.04 -14.29 1.24
CA TYR A 196 -6.88 -14.59 2.40
C TYR A 196 -8.38 -14.39 2.10
N PHE A 197 -8.72 -13.32 1.37
CA PHE A 197 -10.08 -13.09 0.88
C PHE A 197 -10.17 -13.48 -0.60
N PRO A 198 -11.11 -14.36 -0.99
CA PRO A 198 -11.32 -14.72 -2.39
C PRO A 198 -11.98 -13.57 -3.14
N VAL A 199 -12.02 -13.66 -4.48
CA VAL A 199 -12.86 -12.79 -5.30
C VAL A 199 -14.34 -13.02 -4.95
N ARG A 200 -15.13 -11.94 -4.97
CA ARG A 200 -16.57 -11.91 -4.74
C ARG A 200 -17.28 -11.44 -6.00
N HIS A 201 -18.42 -12.06 -6.30
CA HIS A 201 -19.21 -11.82 -7.50
C HIS A 201 -20.46 -10.98 -7.16
N GLY A 202 -21.10 -10.42 -8.19
CA GLY A 202 -22.35 -9.67 -8.01
C GLY A 202 -22.19 -8.38 -7.21
N GLY A 203 -21.00 -7.79 -7.17
CA GLY A 203 -20.72 -6.57 -6.42
C GLY A 203 -21.08 -5.31 -7.20
N ALA A 204 -20.98 -4.16 -6.53
CA ALA A 204 -20.96 -2.86 -7.18
C ALA A 204 -19.82 -2.00 -6.62
N VAL A 205 -19.17 -1.25 -7.50
CA VAL A 205 -18.08 -0.34 -7.15
C VAL A 205 -18.39 1.06 -7.66
N THR A 206 -18.24 2.06 -6.80
CA THR A 206 -18.16 3.47 -7.22
C THR A 206 -16.74 3.94 -7.01
N LEU A 207 -16.10 4.42 -8.07
CA LEU A 207 -14.74 4.97 -8.05
C LEU A 207 -14.84 6.48 -7.85
N TYR A 208 -14.12 6.99 -6.85
CA TYR A 208 -14.05 8.41 -6.53
C TYR A 208 -12.68 8.96 -6.88
N GLN A 209 -12.67 10.12 -7.52
CA GLN A 209 -11.50 10.99 -7.63
C GLN A 209 -11.75 12.18 -6.72
N ASP A 210 -10.77 12.49 -5.88
CA ASP A 210 -10.87 13.45 -4.79
C ASP A 210 -11.99 13.20 -3.77
N ALA A 211 -12.11 14.12 -2.82
CA ALA A 211 -13.19 14.11 -1.85
C ALA A 211 -14.53 14.50 -2.47
N HIS A 212 -14.51 15.31 -3.54
CA HIS A 212 -15.71 15.88 -4.13
C HIS A 212 -15.47 16.33 -5.59
N VAL A 213 -16.42 16.06 -6.50
CA VAL A 213 -16.36 16.49 -7.90
C VAL A 213 -17.59 17.35 -8.21
N PRO A 214 -17.46 18.69 -8.26
CA PRO A 214 -18.61 19.54 -8.53
C PRO A 214 -19.17 19.33 -9.95
N GLU A 215 -20.49 19.48 -10.09
CA GLU A 215 -21.17 19.30 -11.36
C GLU A 215 -20.67 20.29 -12.43
N GLY A 216 -20.47 19.79 -13.66
CA GLY A 216 -20.04 20.59 -14.80
C GLY A 216 -18.56 21.00 -14.83
N VAL A 217 -17.75 20.59 -13.84
CA VAL A 217 -16.30 20.85 -13.80
C VAL A 217 -15.54 19.98 -14.78
N LEU A 218 -15.92 18.71 -14.86
CA LEU A 218 -15.32 17.74 -15.76
C LEU A 218 -16.25 17.42 -16.93
N PRO A 219 -15.69 17.14 -18.12
CA PRO A 219 -16.47 16.84 -19.30
C PRO A 219 -17.24 15.52 -19.16
N GLU A 220 -18.32 15.38 -19.94
CA GLU A 220 -19.02 14.12 -20.09
C GLU A 220 -18.13 13.08 -20.79
N ILE A 221 -18.04 11.88 -20.24
CA ILE A 221 -17.29 10.76 -20.81
C ILE A 221 -18.27 9.68 -21.21
N LYS A 222 -18.32 9.39 -22.50
CA LYS A 222 -19.20 8.35 -23.05
C LYS A 222 -18.64 6.96 -22.75
N LEU A 223 -19.50 6.10 -22.24
CA LEU A 223 -19.26 4.68 -22.07
C LEU A 223 -19.86 3.91 -23.25
N GLU A 224 -19.57 2.62 -23.34
CA GLU A 224 -20.27 1.74 -24.29
C GLU A 224 -21.77 1.67 -23.97
N GLN A 225 -22.58 1.56 -25.03
CA GLN A 225 -24.01 1.30 -24.93
C GLN A 225 -24.22 -0.21 -24.96
N ASP A 226 -25.18 -0.71 -24.18
CA ASP A 226 -25.50 -2.14 -24.18
C ASP A 226 -26.13 -2.52 -25.54
N ASP A 227 -25.70 -3.66 -26.13
CA ASP A 227 -26.10 -4.12 -27.48
C ASP A 227 -27.63 -4.34 -27.67
N TYR A 228 -28.43 -4.18 -26.60
CA TYR A 228 -29.88 -4.40 -26.56
C TYR A 228 -30.73 -3.14 -26.71
N ASP A 229 -30.13 -1.95 -26.85
CA ASP A 229 -30.87 -0.69 -27.00
C ASP A 229 -30.89 -0.24 -28.48
N ASP A 230 -32.08 -0.09 -29.06
CA ASP A 230 -32.38 0.11 -30.49
C ASP A 230 -31.91 1.48 -31.06
N GLY A 231 -30.79 2.03 -30.56
CA GLY A 231 -30.17 3.27 -31.04
C GLY A 231 -30.97 4.54 -30.74
N ALA A 232 -31.97 4.47 -29.86
CA ALA A 232 -32.86 5.58 -29.52
C ALA A 232 -32.76 6.07 -28.05
N GLY A 233 -32.00 5.39 -27.19
CA GLY A 233 -31.78 5.79 -25.80
C GLY A 233 -30.65 6.82 -25.60
N PRO A 234 -30.67 7.57 -24.48
CA PRO A 234 -29.58 8.48 -24.13
C PRO A 234 -28.25 7.72 -23.97
N THR A 235 -27.16 8.29 -24.46
CA THR A 235 -25.83 7.68 -24.37
C THR A 235 -25.42 7.51 -22.90
N LYS A 236 -25.03 6.30 -22.49
CA LYS A 236 -24.53 6.03 -21.13
C LYS A 236 -23.24 6.81 -20.89
N ALA A 237 -23.22 7.62 -19.83
CA ALA A 237 -22.08 8.46 -19.48
C ALA A 237 -21.50 8.04 -18.13
N PHE A 238 -20.18 8.23 -17.98
CA PHE A 238 -19.51 8.05 -16.69
C PHE A 238 -20.02 9.09 -15.69
N HIS A 239 -20.47 8.62 -14.53
CA HIS A 239 -20.99 9.48 -13.48
C HIS A 239 -19.90 9.74 -12.43
N HIS A 240 -19.48 11.00 -12.31
CA HIS A 240 -18.53 11.43 -11.29
C HIS A 240 -19.14 11.31 -9.88
N GLY A 241 -18.49 10.55 -8.99
CA GLY A 241 -18.96 10.37 -7.62
C GLY A 241 -18.46 11.45 -6.66
N ASN A 242 -19.23 11.74 -5.60
CA ASN A 242 -18.88 12.71 -4.56
C ASN A 242 -18.51 11.99 -3.24
N CYS A 243 -17.25 11.60 -3.08
CA CYS A 243 -16.81 10.69 -2.00
C CYS A 243 -17.28 11.10 -0.60
N TRP A 244 -16.94 12.30 -0.15
CA TRP A 244 -17.26 12.74 1.22
C TRP A 244 -18.75 13.05 1.40
N GLU A 245 -19.43 13.46 0.34
CA GLU A 245 -20.88 13.63 0.34
C GLU A 245 -21.57 12.26 0.49
N ASP A 246 -21.17 11.26 -0.28
CA ASP A 246 -21.73 9.92 -0.19
C ASP A 246 -21.40 9.24 1.15
N ILE A 247 -20.21 9.47 1.73
CA ILE A 247 -19.89 9.06 3.11
C ILE A 247 -20.81 9.74 4.11
N CYS A 248 -21.05 11.05 3.98
CA CYS A 248 -21.94 11.80 4.87
C CYS A 248 -23.38 11.26 4.81
N HIS A 249 -23.91 11.07 3.59
CA HIS A 249 -25.24 10.49 3.39
C HIS A 249 -25.33 9.07 3.94
N ALA A 250 -24.32 8.22 3.70
CA ALA A 250 -24.29 6.85 4.18
C ALA A 250 -24.25 6.78 5.72
N ILE A 251 -23.53 7.69 6.39
CA ILE A 251 -23.53 7.80 7.87
C ILE A 251 -24.90 8.27 8.36
N LEU A 252 -25.51 9.26 7.71
CA LEU A 252 -26.82 9.79 8.10
C LEU A 252 -27.94 8.76 7.95
N GLU A 253 -27.87 7.94 6.91
CA GLU A 253 -28.83 6.89 6.62
C GLU A 253 -28.62 5.63 7.49
N ALA A 254 -27.46 5.45 8.12
CA ALA A 254 -27.16 4.26 8.92
C ALA A 254 -28.15 4.07 10.08
N HIS A 255 -28.60 2.84 10.28
CA HIS A 255 -29.55 2.47 11.34
C HIS A 255 -28.91 1.61 12.44
N HIS A 256 -27.80 0.91 12.15
CA HIS A 256 -27.24 -0.08 13.06
C HIS A 256 -25.78 0.19 13.40
N LEU A 257 -24.92 0.43 12.42
CA LEU A 257 -23.49 0.58 12.62
C LEU A 257 -22.86 1.66 11.75
N VAL A 258 -21.87 2.33 12.35
CA VAL A 258 -20.91 3.21 11.67
C VAL A 258 -19.53 2.87 12.23
N TYR A 259 -18.73 2.11 11.49
CA TYR A 259 -17.38 1.71 11.88
C TYR A 259 -16.36 2.44 11.03
N ILE A 260 -15.42 3.13 11.68
CA ILE A 260 -14.44 3.97 10.98
C ILE A 260 -13.03 3.57 11.40
N VAL A 261 -12.15 3.49 10.41
CA VAL A 261 -10.71 3.28 10.57
C VAL A 261 -9.99 4.46 9.93
N GLY A 262 -9.01 5.02 10.61
CA GLY A 262 -8.16 6.04 10.02
C GLY A 262 -6.75 6.00 10.59
N TRP A 263 -5.79 6.39 9.76
CA TRP A 263 -4.46 6.77 10.23
C TRP A 263 -4.57 8.07 11.06
N SER A 264 -5.41 9.00 10.62
CA SER A 264 -5.84 10.16 11.39
C SER A 264 -7.34 10.37 11.18
N ILE A 265 -8.03 10.77 12.24
CA ILE A 265 -9.43 11.23 12.15
C ILE A 265 -9.47 12.56 12.87
N TYR A 266 -9.97 13.61 12.21
CA TYR A 266 -10.12 14.92 12.82
C TYR A 266 -11.58 15.28 13.01
N HIS A 267 -12.03 15.31 14.26
CA HIS A 267 -13.45 15.51 14.60
C HIS A 267 -14.06 16.83 14.09
N LYS A 268 -13.26 17.86 13.78
CA LYS A 268 -13.77 19.17 13.34
C LYS A 268 -14.01 19.27 11.83
N VAL A 269 -13.57 18.31 11.03
CA VAL A 269 -13.77 18.40 9.57
C VAL A 269 -15.23 18.36 9.21
N LYS A 270 -15.60 19.10 8.16
CA LYS A 270 -16.92 19.03 7.55
C LYS A 270 -16.83 18.20 6.27
N LEU A 271 -17.67 17.17 6.18
CA LEU A 271 -17.68 16.26 5.03
C LEU A 271 -18.22 16.93 3.77
N VAL A 272 -19.29 17.72 3.89
CA VAL A 272 -19.91 18.43 2.76
C VAL A 272 -19.72 19.93 2.88
N ARG A 273 -19.03 20.53 1.92
CA ARG A 273 -18.77 21.98 1.87
C ARG A 273 -19.50 22.63 0.72
N GLU A 274 -19.52 21.96 -0.43
CA GLU A 274 -20.23 22.35 -1.64
C GLU A 274 -21.29 21.26 -1.96
N PRO A 275 -22.48 21.29 -1.33
CA PRO A 275 -23.48 20.23 -1.50
C PRO A 275 -24.02 20.20 -2.94
N THR A 276 -24.11 19.01 -3.54
CA THR A 276 -24.73 18.80 -4.86
C THR A 276 -26.18 18.36 -4.75
N LYS A 277 -26.58 17.85 -3.57
CA LYS A 277 -27.96 17.46 -3.24
C LYS A 277 -28.36 18.00 -1.87
N PRO A 278 -29.68 18.10 -1.56
CA PRO A 278 -30.14 18.53 -0.26
C PRO A 278 -29.57 17.67 0.87
N LEU A 279 -28.96 18.33 1.87
CA LEU A 279 -28.39 17.65 3.02
C LEU A 279 -29.50 17.18 3.98
N PRO A 280 -29.51 15.91 4.42
CA PRO A 280 -30.39 15.46 5.49
C PRO A 280 -30.06 16.18 6.81
N ASN A 281 -30.98 16.12 7.77
CA ASN A 281 -30.75 16.68 9.10
C ASN A 281 -29.44 16.15 9.70
N GLY A 282 -28.56 17.06 10.12
CA GLY A 282 -27.24 16.73 10.65
C GLY A 282 -26.11 16.68 9.61
N GLY A 283 -26.40 16.81 8.31
CA GLY A 283 -25.39 16.83 7.25
C GLY A 283 -24.53 18.11 7.19
N ASP A 284 -24.95 19.17 7.88
CA ASP A 284 -24.20 20.40 8.05
C ASP A 284 -23.24 20.37 9.26
N LEU A 285 -23.32 19.33 10.10
CA LEU A 285 -22.45 19.15 11.26
C LEU A 285 -21.02 18.81 10.84
N ASN A 286 -20.07 19.11 11.74
CA ASN A 286 -18.74 18.50 11.64
C ASN A 286 -18.82 16.99 11.94
N LEU A 287 -17.80 16.25 11.51
CA LEU A 287 -17.70 14.80 11.64
C LEU A 287 -17.93 14.34 13.09
N GLY A 288 -17.35 15.03 14.06
CA GLY A 288 -17.46 14.70 15.46
C GLY A 288 -18.90 14.75 15.97
N GLU A 289 -19.60 15.85 15.70
CA GLU A 289 -20.99 16.04 16.10
C GLU A 289 -21.94 15.16 15.29
N LEU A 290 -21.69 14.92 14.00
CA LEU A 290 -22.41 13.94 13.18
C LEU A 290 -22.37 12.54 13.79
N LEU A 291 -21.20 12.09 14.22
CA LEU A 291 -21.02 10.75 14.82
C LEU A 291 -21.69 10.66 16.20
N LYS A 292 -21.64 11.73 17.01
CA LYS A 292 -22.40 11.78 18.26
C LYS A 292 -23.91 11.75 18.01
N TYR A 293 -24.38 12.53 17.04
CA TYR A 293 -25.78 12.61 16.62
C TYR A 293 -26.31 11.21 16.26
N LYS A 294 -25.63 10.48 15.36
CA LYS A 294 -26.02 9.11 15.00
C LYS A 294 -25.94 8.14 16.16
N SER A 295 -24.93 8.29 17.02
CA SER A 295 -24.82 7.44 18.20
C SER A 295 -25.95 7.67 19.22
N GLN A 296 -26.49 8.88 19.33
CA GLN A 296 -27.63 9.21 20.18
C GLN A 296 -28.96 8.66 19.62
N GLU A 297 -29.06 8.47 18.31
CA GLU A 297 -30.19 7.75 17.67
C GLU A 297 -30.15 6.23 17.92
N GLY A 298 -29.10 5.72 18.55
CA GLY A 298 -28.92 4.29 18.85
C GLY A 298 -28.01 3.54 17.89
N VAL A 299 -27.42 4.21 16.90
CA VAL A 299 -26.45 3.60 15.98
C VAL A 299 -25.15 3.27 16.72
N ARG A 300 -24.60 2.09 16.48
CA ARG A 300 -23.32 1.67 17.06
C ARG A 300 -22.16 2.32 16.31
N VAL A 301 -21.56 3.34 16.91
CA VAL A 301 -20.43 4.07 16.31
C VAL A 301 -19.10 3.64 16.95
N LEU A 302 -18.22 3.02 16.16
CA LEU A 302 -16.91 2.51 16.58
C LEU A 302 -15.78 3.11 15.74
N LEU A 303 -14.79 3.73 16.38
CA LEU A 303 -13.62 4.31 15.71
C LEU A 303 -12.37 3.54 16.12
N LEU A 304 -11.58 3.13 15.14
CA LEU A 304 -10.27 2.52 15.30
C LEU A 304 -9.20 3.44 14.68
N VAL A 305 -8.61 4.30 15.51
CA VAL A 305 -7.64 5.32 15.08
C VAL A 305 -6.24 4.84 15.43
N TRP A 306 -5.24 5.10 14.59
CA TRP A 306 -3.85 4.82 14.93
C TRP A 306 -3.40 5.63 16.16
N ASP A 307 -2.67 4.99 17.09
CA ASP A 307 -2.07 5.62 18.27
C ASP A 307 -0.67 6.14 17.91
N ASP A 308 -0.53 7.45 17.65
CA ASP A 308 0.78 8.08 17.54
C ASP A 308 1.36 8.22 18.94
N LYS A 309 2.26 7.30 19.28
CA LYS A 309 2.93 7.27 20.59
C LYS A 309 3.74 8.54 20.90
N THR A 310 3.97 9.40 19.93
CA THR A 310 4.69 10.67 20.13
C THR A 310 3.73 11.83 20.43
N SER A 311 2.44 11.66 20.17
CA SER A 311 1.36 12.55 20.59
C SER A 311 1.08 12.36 22.09
N HIS A 312 1.57 13.28 22.92
CA HIS A 312 1.33 13.22 24.36
C HIS A 312 0.80 14.54 24.91
N ASN A 313 -0.22 14.41 25.76
CA ASN A 313 -0.74 15.45 26.63
C ASN A 313 -0.72 14.93 28.07
N LYS A 314 0.49 14.78 28.63
CA LYS A 314 0.71 14.46 30.04
C LYS A 314 1.26 15.70 30.74
N PHE A 315 0.73 16.01 31.92
CA PHE A 315 1.19 17.11 32.78
C PHE A 315 1.20 18.51 32.12
N PHE A 316 0.11 18.89 31.43
CA PHE A 316 -0.04 20.24 30.84
C PHE A 316 0.98 20.60 29.75
N ILE A 317 1.71 19.63 29.21
CA ILE A 317 2.56 19.80 28.03
C ILE A 317 1.84 19.18 26.84
N ASN A 318 1.37 20.02 25.91
CA ASN A 318 0.87 19.59 24.61
C ASN A 318 2.08 19.42 23.68
N THR A 319 2.34 18.18 23.27
CA THR A 319 3.29 17.90 22.19
C THR A 319 2.46 17.45 20.99
N ALA A 320 2.47 18.21 19.90
CA ALA A 320 1.99 17.69 18.61
C ALA A 320 2.86 16.47 18.27
N GLY A 321 2.23 15.35 17.90
CA GLY A 321 2.97 14.16 17.49
C GLY A 321 3.91 14.46 16.32
N LEU A 322 5.00 13.70 16.23
CA LEU A 322 5.99 13.82 15.16
C LEU A 322 5.36 13.62 13.76
N MET A 323 4.17 13.01 13.68
CA MET A 323 3.46 12.72 12.44
C MET A 323 2.21 13.60 12.21
N GLY A 324 1.94 14.59 13.08
CA GLY A 324 0.85 15.54 12.86
C GLY A 324 -0.56 14.93 12.88
N THR A 325 -0.79 13.85 13.64
CA THR A 325 -2.13 13.22 13.76
C THR A 325 -3.01 13.88 14.81
N HIS A 326 -4.34 13.71 14.67
CA HIS A 326 -5.35 14.19 15.63
C HIS A 326 -5.92 13.09 16.54
N ASP A 327 -5.20 11.99 16.70
CA ASP A 327 -5.62 10.78 17.40
C ASP A 327 -6.04 11.03 18.86
N GLU A 328 -5.15 11.62 19.67
CA GLU A 328 -5.44 11.93 21.08
C GLU A 328 -6.50 13.01 21.27
N GLU A 329 -6.58 14.00 20.37
CA GLU A 329 -7.62 15.03 20.38
C GLU A 329 -9.01 14.41 20.12
N THR A 330 -9.10 13.60 19.07
CA THR A 330 -10.34 12.93 18.67
C THR A 330 -10.80 11.93 19.73
N ARG A 331 -9.89 11.16 20.35
CA ARG A 331 -10.26 10.29 21.48
C ARG A 331 -10.85 11.10 22.64
N LYS A 332 -10.24 12.24 23.00
CA LYS A 332 -10.73 13.08 24.10
C LYS A 332 -12.12 13.63 23.81
N PHE A 333 -12.37 14.05 22.57
CA PHE A 333 -13.67 14.56 22.14
C PHE A 333 -14.81 13.55 22.34
N PHE A 334 -14.57 12.27 22.07
CA PHE A 334 -15.59 11.21 22.22
C PHE A 334 -15.69 10.59 23.63
N LYS A 335 -14.75 10.89 24.55
CA LYS A 335 -14.61 10.23 25.87
C LYS A 335 -15.89 10.19 26.72
N HIS A 336 -16.77 11.17 26.57
CA HIS A 336 -18.03 11.29 27.32
C HIS A 336 -19.28 11.14 26.45
N SER A 337 -19.13 10.52 25.27
CA SER A 337 -20.21 10.20 24.36
C SER A 337 -20.44 8.68 24.27
N SER A 338 -21.50 8.27 23.57
CA SER A 338 -21.77 6.87 23.24
C SER A 338 -20.90 6.33 22.09
N VAL A 339 -20.16 7.20 21.41
CA VAL A 339 -19.16 6.82 20.39
C VAL A 339 -17.97 6.15 21.07
N THR A 340 -17.59 4.95 20.61
CA THR A 340 -16.43 4.23 21.16
C THR A 340 -15.22 4.46 20.27
N CYS A 341 -14.29 5.30 20.72
CA CYS A 341 -13.03 5.58 20.01
C CYS A 341 -11.85 4.85 20.69
N VAL A 342 -11.21 3.94 19.95
CA VAL A 342 -10.07 3.15 20.40
C VAL A 342 -8.82 3.60 19.63
N LEU A 343 -7.79 3.97 20.38
CA LEU A 343 -6.44 4.17 19.84
C LEU A 343 -5.76 2.82 19.71
N ALA A 344 -5.41 2.45 18.48
CA ALA A 344 -4.79 1.19 18.10
C ALA A 344 -3.29 1.43 17.90
N PRO A 345 -2.42 0.93 18.80
CA PRO A 345 -0.99 1.06 18.60
C PRO A 345 -0.52 -0.05 17.69
N ARG A 346 0.36 0.29 16.75
CA ARG A 346 1.06 -0.74 15.98
C ARG A 346 2.03 -1.45 16.90
N TYR A 347 1.79 -2.72 17.21
CA TYR A 347 2.72 -3.57 17.95
C TYR A 347 3.18 -4.73 17.09
N ALA A 348 4.47 -5.00 17.13
CA ALA A 348 4.97 -6.27 16.63
C ALA A 348 4.38 -7.41 17.46
N SER A 349 4.15 -8.55 16.82
CA SER A 349 3.73 -9.76 17.52
C SER A 349 4.65 -10.03 18.71
N SER A 350 4.06 -10.48 19.84
CA SER A 350 4.78 -10.85 21.06
C SER A 350 5.78 -12.00 20.85
N LYS A 351 5.75 -12.63 19.67
CA LYS A 351 6.67 -13.68 19.23
C LYS A 351 7.98 -13.14 18.62
N LEU A 352 8.06 -11.83 18.35
CA LEU A 352 9.30 -11.19 17.90
C LEU A 352 10.22 -10.86 19.09
N SER A 353 11.52 -10.65 18.86
CA SER A 353 12.44 -10.24 19.92
C SER A 353 12.10 -8.84 20.44
N ILE A 354 12.41 -8.55 21.71
CA ILE A 354 12.08 -7.28 22.39
C ILE A 354 12.56 -6.06 21.57
N PHE A 355 13.78 -6.11 21.05
CA PHE A 355 14.32 -5.05 20.17
C PHE A 355 13.45 -4.82 18.92
N LYS A 356 13.02 -5.89 18.25
CA LYS A 356 12.12 -5.79 17.09
C LYS A 356 10.72 -5.33 17.47
N GLN A 357 10.25 -5.70 18.67
CA GLN A 357 8.98 -5.19 19.19
C GLN A 357 9.00 -3.67 19.39
N GLN A 358 10.11 -3.14 19.90
CA GLN A 358 10.33 -1.71 20.06
C GLN A 358 10.43 -1.00 18.71
N VAL A 359 11.17 -1.55 17.74
CA VAL A 359 11.29 -1.00 16.37
C VAL A 359 9.90 -0.91 15.69
N VAL A 360 9.15 -2.01 15.59
CA VAL A 360 7.81 -1.98 14.97
C VAL A 360 6.86 -1.08 15.75
N GLY A 361 6.98 -1.07 17.08
CA GLY A 361 6.18 -0.27 17.98
C GLY A 361 6.34 1.24 17.86
N THR A 362 7.43 1.70 17.24
CA THR A 362 7.81 3.12 17.19
C THR A 362 7.90 3.64 15.76
N LEU A 363 8.08 2.76 14.76
CA LEU A 363 8.32 3.17 13.36
C LEU A 363 7.13 2.97 12.42
N TYR A 364 6.24 2.00 12.69
CA TYR A 364 5.18 1.60 11.76
C TYR A 364 3.78 2.01 12.24
N THR A 365 2.86 2.17 11.30
CA THR A 365 1.54 2.74 11.55
C THR A 365 0.39 1.77 11.21
N HIS A 366 -0.82 2.12 11.63
CA HIS A 366 -2.03 1.58 11.03
C HIS A 366 -2.53 2.55 9.96
N HIS A 367 -2.37 2.19 8.69
CA HIS A 367 -2.53 3.12 7.58
C HIS A 367 -3.82 2.90 6.75
N GLN A 368 -4.65 1.92 7.13
CA GLN A 368 -5.97 1.68 6.53
C GLN A 368 -6.91 2.86 6.77
N LYS A 369 -7.58 3.33 5.71
CA LYS A 369 -8.70 4.28 5.79
C LYS A 369 -9.97 3.56 5.36
N CYS A 370 -10.95 3.46 6.26
CA CYS A 370 -12.19 2.74 5.99
C CYS A 370 -13.39 3.40 6.68
N VAL A 371 -14.53 3.43 5.99
CA VAL A 371 -15.85 3.69 6.59
C VAL A 371 -16.76 2.52 6.25
N ILE A 372 -17.39 1.89 7.24
CA ILE A 372 -18.30 0.76 7.06
C ILE A 372 -19.62 1.12 7.71
N VAL A 373 -20.70 1.06 6.94
CA VAL A 373 -22.05 1.40 7.40
C VAL A 373 -23.05 0.37 6.91
N ASP A 374 -24.21 0.30 7.55
CA ASP A 374 -25.38 -0.33 6.96
C ASP A 374 -26.16 0.71 6.12
N THR A 375 -26.47 0.39 4.87
CA THR A 375 -27.28 1.25 3.97
C THR A 375 -28.51 0.48 3.46
N GLN A 376 -29.46 1.19 2.87
CA GLN A 376 -30.66 0.63 2.27
C GLN A 376 -30.31 -0.39 1.18
N SER A 377 -31.04 -1.49 1.16
CA SER A 377 -31.07 -2.50 0.10
C SER A 377 -32.48 -2.59 -0.49
N GLU A 378 -32.76 -3.58 -1.33
CA GLU A 378 -34.09 -3.79 -1.89
C GLU A 378 -35.17 -3.97 -0.80
N GLY A 379 -36.33 -3.36 -1.02
CA GLY A 379 -37.47 -3.42 -0.11
C GLY A 379 -37.18 -2.73 1.22
N ASN A 380 -37.39 -3.44 2.33
CA ASN A 380 -37.13 -2.94 3.70
C ASN A 380 -35.82 -3.50 4.30
N ASN A 381 -35.01 -4.19 3.48
CA ASN A 381 -33.76 -4.76 3.93
C ASN A 381 -32.61 -3.75 3.84
N ARG A 382 -31.53 -4.07 4.52
CA ARG A 382 -30.29 -3.29 4.54
C ARG A 382 -29.11 -4.19 4.15
N LYS A 383 -28.02 -3.56 3.77
CA LYS A 383 -26.77 -4.22 3.36
C LYS A 383 -25.59 -3.48 3.97
N ILE A 384 -24.45 -4.15 4.07
CA ILE A 384 -23.20 -3.50 4.44
C ILE A 384 -22.60 -2.82 3.21
N THR A 385 -22.21 -1.57 3.39
CA THR A 385 -21.49 -0.76 2.41
C THR A 385 -20.18 -0.30 3.03
N ALA A 386 -19.09 -0.43 2.27
CA ALA A 386 -17.76 -0.09 2.73
C ALA A 386 -17.11 0.95 1.81
N PHE A 387 -16.40 1.91 2.39
CA PHE A 387 -15.57 2.88 1.69
C PHE A 387 -14.11 2.61 2.07
N ILE A 388 -13.22 2.48 1.09
CA ILE A 388 -11.77 2.34 1.30
C ILE A 388 -11.00 3.14 0.25
N GLY A 389 -9.78 3.57 0.58
CA GLY A 389 -8.93 4.33 -0.33
C GLY A 389 -7.79 5.05 0.36
N GLY A 390 -7.34 6.16 -0.22
CA GLY A 390 -6.29 7.02 0.31
C GLY A 390 -6.79 8.14 1.24
N LEU A 391 -8.05 8.57 1.12
CA LEU A 391 -8.62 9.65 1.94
C LEU A 391 -8.90 9.21 3.39
N ASP A 392 -8.17 9.80 4.34
CA ASP A 392 -8.55 9.83 5.76
C ASP A 392 -9.63 10.90 5.99
N LEU A 393 -10.50 10.69 6.99
CA LEU A 393 -11.47 11.71 7.42
C LEU A 393 -10.79 12.74 8.36
N CYS A 394 -9.84 13.48 7.82
CA CYS A 394 -9.06 14.49 8.53
C CYS A 394 -8.78 15.75 7.68
N ASP A 395 -8.15 16.73 8.30
CA ASP A 395 -7.84 18.04 7.75
C ASP A 395 -6.98 17.96 6.48
N GLY A 396 -7.17 18.92 5.57
CA GLY A 396 -6.43 19.04 4.31
C GLY A 396 -6.84 18.06 3.20
N ARG A 397 -7.73 17.08 3.47
CA ARG A 397 -8.12 16.03 2.52
C ARG A 397 -9.31 16.41 1.65
N TYR A 398 -10.11 17.39 2.05
CA TYR A 398 -11.19 17.88 1.20
C TYR A 398 -10.59 18.68 0.05
N ASP A 399 -10.84 18.24 -1.17
CA ASP A 399 -10.48 18.95 -2.38
C ASP A 399 -11.42 18.59 -3.52
N THR A 400 -11.28 19.31 -4.62
CA THR A 400 -11.98 19.11 -5.87
C THR A 400 -10.98 19.13 -7.04
N PRO A 401 -11.34 18.62 -8.24
CA PRO A 401 -10.44 18.56 -9.40
C PRO A 401 -9.84 19.91 -9.87
N GLN A 402 -10.39 21.04 -9.42
CA GLN A 402 -9.83 22.36 -9.68
C GLN A 402 -8.58 22.67 -8.84
N HIS A 403 -8.39 21.97 -7.72
CA HIS A 403 -7.23 22.06 -6.84
C HIS A 403 -6.83 23.49 -6.47
N ARG A 404 -7.80 24.23 -5.92
CA ARG A 404 -7.69 25.67 -5.64
C ARG A 404 -6.50 25.98 -4.72
N LEU A 405 -5.62 26.90 -5.11
CA LEU A 405 -4.42 27.30 -4.35
C LEU A 405 -4.68 28.46 -3.37
N PHE A 406 -5.32 29.52 -3.87
CA PHE A 406 -5.58 30.76 -3.14
C PHE A 406 -7.07 31.12 -3.10
N SER A 407 -7.86 30.54 -4.00
CA SER A 407 -9.32 30.76 -4.05
C SER A 407 -10.01 30.01 -2.90
N ASP A 408 -11.08 30.62 -2.36
CA ASP A 408 -11.97 30.03 -1.34
C ASP A 408 -11.31 29.65 0.00
N LEU A 409 -10.16 30.25 0.34
CA LEU A 409 -9.47 30.01 1.61
C LEU A 409 -10.28 30.47 2.84
N ASP A 410 -11.14 31.48 2.68
CA ASP A 410 -12.00 32.03 3.72
C ASP A 410 -13.45 31.51 3.68
N THR A 411 -13.78 30.68 2.69
CA THR A 411 -15.09 30.03 2.49
C THR A 411 -14.98 28.51 2.63
N VAL A 412 -14.68 27.80 1.54
CA VAL A 412 -14.64 26.33 1.44
C VAL A 412 -13.52 25.72 2.30
N PHE A 413 -12.35 26.37 2.36
CA PHE A 413 -11.20 25.87 3.13
C PHE A 413 -11.03 26.57 4.48
N LYS A 414 -12.04 27.33 4.92
CA LYS A 414 -11.99 28.05 6.20
C LYS A 414 -11.82 27.08 7.37
N GLY A 415 -10.72 27.23 8.10
CA GLY A 415 -10.39 26.37 9.24
C GLY A 415 -9.84 25.00 8.83
N ASP A 416 -9.49 24.82 7.56
CA ASP A 416 -8.92 23.59 6.99
C ASP A 416 -7.79 23.92 5.98
N TYR A 417 -6.98 24.94 6.32
CA TYR A 417 -5.80 25.27 5.54
C TYR A 417 -4.67 24.28 5.90
N HIS A 418 -4.23 23.49 4.91
CA HIS A 418 -3.15 22.52 5.05
C HIS A 418 -2.01 22.87 4.09
N ASN A 419 -0.81 23.10 4.64
CA ASN A 419 0.44 23.15 3.86
C ASN A 419 1.66 22.95 4.79
N PRO A 420 2.16 21.72 4.96
CA PRO A 420 3.28 21.42 5.85
C PRO A 420 4.66 21.66 5.19
N THR A 421 4.71 22.20 3.98
CA THR A 421 5.99 22.57 3.33
C THR A 421 6.60 23.82 3.94
N PHE A 422 5.77 24.71 4.49
CA PHE A 422 6.20 25.97 5.08
C PHE A 422 5.98 25.97 6.61
N PRO A 423 6.82 26.66 7.40
CA PRO A 423 6.63 26.78 8.85
C PRO A 423 5.30 27.45 9.22
N GLU A 424 4.72 27.08 10.37
CA GLU A 424 3.50 27.70 10.89
C GLU A 424 3.73 29.19 11.23
N GLY A 425 2.95 30.08 10.61
CA GLY A 425 2.96 31.52 10.89
C GLY A 425 2.68 32.40 9.67
N GLY A 426 1.44 32.89 9.52
CA GLY A 426 1.11 34.06 8.69
C GLY A 426 0.95 33.88 7.17
N ILE A 427 1.00 32.66 6.64
CA ILE A 427 1.00 32.44 5.18
C ILE A 427 -0.44 32.51 4.63
N LYS A 428 -0.68 33.43 3.67
CA LYS A 428 -1.97 33.65 2.99
C LYS A 428 -2.25 32.66 1.85
N GLY A 429 -1.39 31.64 1.70
CA GLY A 429 -1.37 30.68 0.60
C GLY A 429 0.01 30.53 -0.03
N PRO A 430 0.19 29.57 -0.96
CA PRO A 430 -0.82 28.64 -1.43
C PRO A 430 -1.13 27.59 -0.36
N ARG A 431 -2.37 27.11 -0.26
CA ARG A 431 -2.60 25.82 0.42
C ARG A 431 -1.95 24.71 -0.41
N GLN A 432 -1.79 23.52 0.14
CA GLN A 432 -1.40 22.35 -0.62
C GLN A 432 -2.67 21.62 -1.08
N PRO A 433 -3.00 21.62 -2.38
CA PRO A 433 -4.07 20.78 -2.91
C PRO A 433 -3.80 19.30 -2.71
N TRP A 434 -4.87 18.51 -2.65
CA TRP A 434 -4.85 17.11 -2.27
C TRP A 434 -5.59 16.28 -3.31
N HIS A 435 -4.82 15.68 -4.22
CA HIS A 435 -5.32 14.73 -5.20
C HIS A 435 -5.29 13.32 -4.63
N ASP A 436 -6.43 12.62 -4.61
CA ASP A 436 -6.52 11.28 -4.01
C ASP A 436 -7.61 10.42 -4.64
N LEU A 437 -7.57 9.11 -4.35
CA LEU A 437 -8.49 8.12 -4.88
C LEU A 437 -9.18 7.37 -3.74
N HIS A 438 -10.48 7.13 -3.90
CA HIS A 438 -11.28 6.35 -2.96
C HIS A 438 -12.30 5.49 -3.72
N CYS A 439 -12.88 4.49 -3.05
CA CYS A 439 -13.98 3.73 -3.64
C CYS A 439 -15.04 3.37 -2.61
N LYS A 440 -16.28 3.22 -3.08
CA LYS A 440 -17.38 2.54 -2.37
C LYS A 440 -17.52 1.13 -2.91
N ILE A 441 -17.69 0.17 -2.01
CA ILE A 441 -17.86 -1.25 -2.28
C ILE A 441 -19.20 -1.69 -1.69
N GLU A 442 -20.03 -2.28 -2.53
CA GLU A 442 -21.32 -2.88 -2.17
C GLU A 442 -21.36 -4.35 -2.62
N GLY A 443 -22.15 -5.16 -1.92
CA GLY A 443 -22.25 -6.60 -2.17
C GLY A 443 -21.29 -7.42 -1.30
N PRO A 444 -20.98 -8.66 -1.69
CA PRO A 444 -20.34 -9.60 -0.77
C PRO A 444 -18.93 -9.18 -0.31
N ALA A 445 -18.18 -8.43 -1.13
CA ALA A 445 -16.86 -7.91 -0.77
C ALA A 445 -16.87 -6.88 0.39
N ALA A 446 -17.99 -6.18 0.61
CA ALA A 446 -18.12 -5.26 1.74
C ALA A 446 -18.03 -6.01 3.09
N TYR A 447 -18.46 -7.27 3.14
CA TYR A 447 -18.35 -8.13 4.32
C TYR A 447 -16.92 -8.59 4.61
N ASP A 448 -16.05 -8.67 3.59
CA ASP A 448 -14.62 -8.94 3.80
C ASP A 448 -13.93 -7.72 4.45
N VAL A 449 -14.31 -6.49 4.06
CA VAL A 449 -13.86 -5.24 4.71
C VAL A 449 -14.36 -5.18 6.16
N LEU A 450 -15.62 -5.53 6.42
CA LEU A 450 -16.17 -5.66 7.77
C LEU A 450 -15.40 -6.70 8.60
N THR A 451 -15.13 -7.87 8.03
CA THR A 451 -14.35 -8.93 8.68
C THR A 451 -12.97 -8.42 9.08
N ASN A 452 -12.29 -7.68 8.20
CA ASN A 452 -11.01 -7.03 8.53
C ASN A 452 -11.15 -6.08 9.74
N PHE A 453 -12.17 -5.23 9.77
CA PHE A 453 -12.43 -4.34 10.91
C PHE A 453 -12.61 -5.13 12.20
N GLU A 454 -13.50 -6.13 12.20
CA GLU A 454 -13.80 -6.92 13.41
C GLU A 454 -12.57 -7.66 13.95
N GLN A 455 -11.76 -8.23 13.06
CA GLN A 455 -10.52 -8.92 13.42
C GLN A 455 -9.54 -7.96 14.12
N ARG A 456 -9.41 -6.73 13.63
CA ARG A 456 -8.57 -5.69 14.23
C ARG A 456 -9.16 -5.15 15.53
N TRP A 457 -10.46 -4.90 15.58
CA TRP A 457 -11.16 -4.43 16.77
C TRP A 457 -10.96 -5.40 17.94
N ARG A 458 -11.18 -6.69 17.72
CA ARG A 458 -10.98 -7.75 18.72
C ARG A 458 -9.53 -7.84 19.23
N LYS A 459 -8.56 -7.34 18.47
CA LYS A 459 -7.15 -7.25 18.88
C LYS A 459 -6.87 -5.99 19.69
N ALA A 460 -7.36 -4.84 19.25
CA ALA A 460 -7.11 -3.54 19.88
C ALA A 460 -7.85 -3.41 21.23
N ALA A 461 -9.13 -3.78 21.30
CA ALA A 461 -9.97 -3.61 22.49
C ALA A 461 -9.45 -4.36 23.74
N LYS A 462 -8.73 -5.48 23.55
CA LYS A 462 -8.10 -6.23 24.67
C LYS A 462 -7.06 -5.43 25.45
N TRP A 463 -6.39 -4.47 24.82
CA TRP A 463 -5.33 -3.70 25.47
C TRP A 463 -5.87 -2.59 26.37
N GLU A 464 -7.05 -2.06 26.04
CA GLU A 464 -7.76 -1.12 26.91
C GLU A 464 -8.19 -1.78 28.23
N GLU A 465 -8.54 -3.08 28.20
CA GLU A 465 -8.86 -3.87 29.40
C GLU A 465 -7.68 -4.03 30.36
N LEU A 466 -6.45 -4.17 29.83
CA LEU A 466 -5.26 -4.34 30.67
C LEU A 466 -4.89 -3.05 31.42
N GLY A 467 -5.05 -1.89 30.76
CA GLY A 467 -4.89 -0.58 31.38
C GLY A 467 -5.96 -0.26 32.43
N ARG A 468 -7.15 -0.87 32.31
CA ARG A 468 -8.28 -0.70 33.24
C ARG A 468 -8.33 -1.72 34.39
N ARG A 469 -7.33 -2.61 34.55
CA ARG A 469 -7.27 -3.63 35.63
C ARG A 469 -7.31 -3.13 37.08
N PHE A 470 -7.41 -1.81 37.31
CA PHE A 470 -7.75 -1.22 38.61
C PHE A 470 -9.24 -0.88 38.80
N LYS A 471 -10.14 -1.17 37.85
CA LYS A 471 -11.59 -1.05 38.01
C LYS A 471 -12.30 -2.34 37.55
N LYS A 472 -12.99 -3.00 38.48
CA LYS A 472 -13.79 -4.22 38.28
C LYS A 472 -15.00 -3.97 37.36
N ILE A 473 -14.85 -4.00 36.04
CA ILE A 473 -15.98 -4.19 35.09
C ILE A 473 -15.43 -4.91 33.84
N SER A 474 -15.65 -6.23 33.71
CA SER A 474 -14.96 -7.09 32.72
C SER A 474 -15.85 -7.69 31.61
N HIS A 475 -16.95 -7.03 31.19
CA HIS A 475 -17.88 -7.62 30.21
C HIS A 475 -18.35 -6.71 29.06
N TRP A 476 -17.92 -5.44 28.96
CA TRP A 476 -18.54 -4.48 28.01
C TRP A 476 -17.98 -4.51 26.58
N HIS A 477 -16.79 -5.07 26.32
CA HIS A 477 -16.12 -4.90 25.02
C HIS A 477 -16.33 -6.05 24.01
N GLU A 478 -16.70 -7.26 24.44
CA GLU A 478 -17.13 -8.34 23.50
C GLU A 478 -18.52 -8.08 22.90
N ASP A 479 -19.33 -7.21 23.52
CA ASP A 479 -20.66 -6.80 23.08
C ASP A 479 -20.66 -5.50 22.24
N ALA A 480 -19.47 -4.96 21.94
CA ALA A 480 -19.35 -3.72 21.17
C ALA A 480 -19.59 -3.92 19.67
N LEU A 481 -19.17 -5.07 19.13
CA LEU A 481 -19.38 -5.43 17.73
C LEU A 481 -20.78 -6.04 17.56
N LEU A 482 -21.52 -5.54 16.57
CA LEU A 482 -22.80 -6.13 16.21
C LEU A 482 -22.59 -7.46 15.50
N LYS A 483 -23.42 -8.45 15.81
CA LYS A 483 -23.49 -9.71 15.08
C LYS A 483 -24.46 -9.54 13.93
N VAL A 484 -23.95 -9.08 12.80
CA VAL A 484 -24.76 -8.70 11.63
C VAL A 484 -25.61 -9.88 11.13
N ASP A 485 -25.09 -11.10 11.21
CA ASP A 485 -25.77 -12.37 10.91
C ASP A 485 -27.03 -12.62 11.74
N ARG A 486 -27.20 -11.92 12.87
CA ARG A 486 -28.36 -12.04 13.76
C ARG A 486 -29.41 -10.96 13.53
N ILE A 487 -29.14 -9.99 12.66
CA ILE A 487 -30.07 -8.90 12.34
C ILE A 487 -30.81 -9.31 11.08
N SER A 488 -32.05 -9.79 11.22
CA SER A 488 -32.78 -10.48 10.15
C SER A 488 -33.06 -9.64 8.90
N TRP A 489 -33.01 -8.31 9.01
CA TRP A 489 -33.22 -7.38 7.90
C TRP A 489 -31.90 -6.81 7.34
N ILE A 490 -30.72 -7.28 7.79
CA ILE A 490 -29.45 -7.03 7.11
C ILE A 490 -29.05 -8.30 6.36
N THR A 491 -29.13 -8.26 5.03
CA THR A 491 -28.80 -9.38 4.15
C THR A 491 -27.30 -9.66 4.22
N SER A 492 -26.89 -10.70 4.97
CA SER A 492 -25.49 -10.94 5.32
C SER A 492 -25.12 -12.43 5.26
N PRO A 493 -23.82 -12.76 5.11
CA PRO A 493 -23.36 -14.13 5.18
C PRO A 493 -23.66 -14.77 6.54
N SER A 494 -23.97 -16.06 6.55
CA SER A 494 -24.33 -16.82 7.75
C SER A 494 -23.93 -18.29 7.62
N SER A 495 -24.24 -19.12 8.62
CA SER A 495 -24.00 -20.57 8.53
C SER A 495 -24.76 -21.26 7.39
N SER A 496 -25.86 -20.66 6.92
CA SER A 496 -26.68 -21.18 5.82
C SER A 496 -26.53 -20.40 4.51
N VAL A 497 -25.88 -19.23 4.54
CA VAL A 497 -25.69 -18.35 3.36
C VAL A 497 -24.18 -18.12 3.19
N PRO A 498 -23.54 -18.75 2.19
CA PRO A 498 -22.13 -18.54 1.90
C PRO A 498 -21.79 -17.07 1.65
N ASN A 499 -20.52 -16.71 1.85
CA ASN A 499 -20.03 -15.33 1.68
C ASN A 499 -20.13 -14.78 0.24
N ASP A 500 -20.52 -15.58 -0.75
CA ASP A 500 -20.61 -15.18 -2.16
C ASP A 500 -21.93 -15.65 -2.79
N ASP A 501 -22.92 -15.92 -1.94
CA ASP A 501 -24.24 -16.39 -2.34
C ASP A 501 -24.95 -15.33 -3.21
N PRO A 502 -25.65 -15.70 -4.29
CA PRO A 502 -26.39 -14.77 -5.15
C PRO A 502 -27.41 -13.89 -4.42
N SER A 503 -27.91 -14.32 -3.26
CA SER A 503 -28.80 -13.50 -2.42
C SER A 503 -28.12 -12.25 -1.84
N LEU A 504 -26.78 -12.22 -1.81
CA LEU A 504 -25.97 -11.09 -1.36
C LEU A 504 -25.54 -10.16 -2.50
N TRP A 505 -25.83 -10.53 -3.75
CA TRP A 505 -25.43 -9.77 -4.93
C TRP A 505 -26.27 -8.49 -5.07
N ILE A 506 -25.62 -7.44 -5.53
CA ILE A 506 -26.23 -6.15 -5.88
C ILE A 506 -26.79 -6.19 -7.30
N SER A 507 -26.13 -6.92 -8.18
CA SER A 507 -26.49 -7.09 -9.58
C SER A 507 -26.35 -8.54 -10.00
N SER A 508 -27.20 -8.97 -10.93
CA SER A 508 -27.16 -10.34 -11.48
C SER A 508 -25.91 -10.56 -12.33
N GLU A 509 -25.57 -11.81 -12.59
CA GLU A 509 -24.44 -12.16 -13.44
C GLU A 509 -24.56 -11.56 -14.85
N ASP A 510 -25.77 -11.54 -15.41
CA ASP A 510 -26.07 -10.99 -16.74
C ASP A 510 -26.12 -9.45 -16.80
N ASP A 511 -26.03 -8.75 -15.66
CA ASP A 511 -26.06 -7.29 -15.62
C ASP A 511 -24.69 -6.73 -16.06
N PRO A 512 -24.61 -5.91 -17.12
CA PRO A 512 -23.35 -5.28 -17.55
C PRO A 512 -22.68 -4.44 -16.45
N GLU A 513 -23.43 -3.87 -15.52
CA GLU A 513 -22.91 -3.08 -14.40
C GLU A 513 -22.42 -3.94 -13.23
N ASN A 514 -22.43 -5.26 -13.36
CA ASN A 514 -21.87 -6.18 -12.37
C ASN A 514 -20.36 -5.96 -12.19
N TRP A 515 -19.91 -6.09 -10.94
CA TRP A 515 -18.51 -6.07 -10.57
C TRP A 515 -18.09 -7.35 -9.88
N HIS A 516 -16.86 -7.79 -10.16
CA HIS A 516 -16.18 -8.78 -9.34
C HIS A 516 -15.08 -8.08 -8.56
N VAL A 517 -15.09 -8.26 -7.24
CA VAL A 517 -14.27 -7.47 -6.30
C VAL A 517 -13.53 -8.41 -5.37
N GLN A 518 -12.24 -8.16 -5.19
CA GLN A 518 -11.41 -8.90 -4.25
C GLN A 518 -10.71 -7.95 -3.28
N VAL A 519 -10.81 -8.24 -1.98
CA VAL A 519 -10.15 -7.43 -0.94
C VAL A 519 -8.75 -7.97 -0.66
N PHE A 520 -7.77 -7.07 -0.60
CA PHE A 520 -6.37 -7.36 -0.33
C PHE A 520 -5.89 -6.61 0.91
N ARG A 521 -4.88 -7.16 1.58
CA ARG A 521 -4.26 -6.53 2.76
C ARG A 521 -2.75 -6.68 2.80
N SER A 522 -2.15 -5.73 3.52
CA SER A 522 -0.86 -5.91 4.17
C SER A 522 -1.13 -5.90 5.66
N ILE A 523 -1.09 -7.05 6.33
CA ILE A 523 -1.36 -7.13 7.76
C ILE A 523 -0.74 -8.39 8.38
N ASP A 524 -0.45 -8.35 9.66
CA ASP A 524 0.10 -9.49 10.39
C ASP A 524 -0.70 -9.85 11.65
N SER A 525 -0.41 -11.05 12.19
CA SER A 525 -1.00 -11.57 13.43
C SER A 525 -0.75 -10.71 14.68
N GLY A 526 0.14 -9.70 14.61
CA GLY A 526 0.33 -8.68 15.63
C GLY A 526 -0.77 -7.61 15.63
N SER A 527 -1.44 -7.40 14.50
CA SER A 527 -2.45 -6.34 14.29
C SER A 527 -3.89 -6.83 14.30
N LEU A 528 -4.13 -8.14 14.33
CA LEU A 528 -5.48 -8.71 14.31
C LEU A 528 -5.63 -9.96 15.17
N LYS A 529 -6.88 -10.38 15.41
CA LYS A 529 -7.27 -11.66 16.03
C LYS A 529 -8.01 -12.49 14.98
N GLY A 530 -7.63 -13.76 14.81
CA GLY A 530 -8.31 -14.69 13.90
C GLY A 530 -7.35 -15.53 13.05
N PHE A 531 -6.12 -15.05 12.82
CA PHE A 531 -5.13 -15.85 12.09
C PHE A 531 -4.78 -17.15 12.83
N PRO A 532 -4.60 -18.25 12.06
CA PRO A 532 -4.24 -19.55 12.60
C PRO A 532 -2.87 -19.48 13.27
N LYS A 533 -2.64 -20.42 14.20
CA LYS A 533 -1.35 -20.49 14.93
C LYS A 533 -0.39 -21.49 14.31
N ASP A 534 -0.92 -22.49 13.61
CA ASP A 534 -0.16 -23.52 12.93
C ASP A 534 0.06 -23.16 11.46
N VAL A 535 1.23 -23.52 10.95
CA VAL A 535 1.70 -23.16 9.60
C VAL A 535 0.86 -23.84 8.52
N GLN A 536 0.43 -25.08 8.75
CA GLN A 536 -0.35 -25.82 7.75
C GLN A 536 -1.69 -25.13 7.50
N THR A 537 -2.43 -24.78 8.57
CA THR A 537 -3.68 -24.01 8.42
C THR A 537 -3.43 -22.61 7.84
N ALA A 538 -2.35 -21.93 8.24
CA ALA A 538 -1.98 -20.63 7.65
C ALA A 538 -1.77 -20.73 6.13
N ASN A 539 -1.05 -21.76 5.68
CA ASN A 539 -0.81 -22.01 4.26
C ASN A 539 -2.13 -22.35 3.52
N THR A 540 -3.03 -23.13 4.13
CA THR A 540 -4.36 -23.39 3.52
C THR A 540 -5.23 -22.13 3.41
N GLN A 541 -4.91 -21.07 4.16
CA GLN A 541 -5.55 -19.76 4.09
C GLN A 541 -4.72 -18.75 3.28
N ASN A 542 -3.71 -19.22 2.52
CA ASN A 542 -2.82 -18.41 1.70
C ASN A 542 -2.03 -17.33 2.48
N LEU A 543 -1.71 -17.60 3.75
CA LEU A 543 -0.92 -16.70 4.60
C LEU A 543 0.54 -17.16 4.66
N VAL A 544 1.46 -16.20 4.72
CA VAL A 544 2.89 -16.47 4.83
C VAL A 544 3.31 -16.51 6.30
N CYS A 545 4.03 -17.56 6.71
CA CYS A 545 4.61 -17.64 8.04
C CYS A 545 6.09 -17.24 8.01
N ALA A 546 6.48 -16.23 8.79
CA ALA A 546 7.88 -15.83 8.94
C ALA A 546 8.21 -15.48 10.40
N LYS A 547 9.24 -16.11 10.99
CA LYS A 547 9.67 -15.87 12.39
C LYS A 547 8.48 -15.89 13.38
N ASP A 548 7.64 -16.91 13.25
CA ASP A 548 6.40 -17.17 14.01
C ASP A 548 5.26 -16.15 13.85
N LEU A 549 5.42 -15.19 12.94
CA LEU A 549 4.42 -14.22 12.53
C LEU A 549 3.69 -14.74 11.28
N VAL A 550 2.37 -14.80 11.36
CA VAL A 550 1.51 -15.01 10.18
C VAL A 550 1.25 -13.65 9.53
N ILE A 551 1.53 -13.54 8.24
CA ILE A 551 1.53 -12.33 7.44
C ILE A 551 0.64 -12.53 6.22
N ASP A 552 -0.24 -11.56 5.98
CA ASP A 552 -0.96 -11.36 4.74
C ASP A 552 -0.24 -10.25 3.96
N ARG A 553 0.21 -10.57 2.75
CA ARG A 553 0.89 -9.65 1.82
C ARG A 553 0.18 -9.63 0.46
N SER A 554 -1.11 -9.92 0.45
CA SER A 554 -1.92 -10.07 -0.75
C SER A 554 -1.95 -8.82 -1.63
N ILE A 555 -1.75 -7.61 -1.07
CA ILE A 555 -1.62 -6.38 -1.88
C ILE A 555 -0.45 -6.47 -2.85
N GLN A 556 0.75 -6.79 -2.36
CA GLN A 556 1.93 -6.89 -3.23
C GLN A 556 1.72 -7.97 -4.31
N MET A 557 1.13 -9.11 -3.93
CA MET A 557 0.84 -10.20 -4.84
C MET A 557 -0.18 -9.81 -5.92
N ALA A 558 -1.21 -9.04 -5.56
CA ALA A 558 -2.21 -8.55 -6.50
C ALA A 558 -1.61 -7.57 -7.51
N TYR A 559 -0.75 -6.64 -7.05
CA TYR A 559 0.00 -5.75 -7.95
C TYR A 559 0.89 -6.55 -8.91
N ILE A 560 1.65 -7.53 -8.42
CA ILE A 560 2.51 -8.39 -9.26
C ILE A 560 1.67 -9.12 -10.33
N GLN A 561 0.56 -9.75 -9.93
CA GLN A 561 -0.30 -10.47 -10.87
C GLN A 561 -0.90 -9.55 -11.94
N ALA A 562 -1.38 -8.37 -11.54
CA ALA A 562 -1.94 -7.39 -12.46
C ALA A 562 -0.89 -6.88 -13.47
N ILE A 563 0.31 -6.53 -12.99
CA ILE A 563 1.42 -6.09 -13.87
C ILE A 563 1.83 -7.20 -14.83
N ARG A 564 1.99 -8.44 -14.34
CA ARG A 564 2.40 -9.57 -15.18
C ARG A 564 1.35 -9.93 -16.25
N ARG A 565 0.07 -9.67 -16.00
CA ARG A 565 -1.01 -9.89 -16.98
C ARG A 565 -1.20 -8.75 -17.97
N ALA A 566 -0.75 -7.53 -17.65
CA ALA A 566 -0.94 -6.36 -18.49
C ALA A 566 -0.47 -6.58 -19.94
N GLN A 567 -1.29 -6.15 -20.90
CA GLN A 567 -1.10 -6.33 -22.32
C GLN A 567 -0.92 -5.03 -23.10
N HIS A 568 -1.60 -3.95 -22.70
CA HIS A 568 -1.69 -2.68 -23.43
C HIS A 568 -1.00 -1.56 -22.67
N PHE A 569 -1.47 -1.23 -21.46
CA PHE A 569 -0.88 -0.14 -20.69
C PHE A 569 -1.15 -0.28 -19.19
N ILE A 570 -0.37 0.47 -18.42
CA ILE A 570 -0.57 0.62 -16.98
C ILE A 570 -0.56 2.10 -16.63
N TYR A 571 -1.57 2.54 -15.88
CA TYR A 571 -1.64 3.89 -15.30
C TYR A 571 -1.60 3.80 -13.78
N ILE A 572 -0.62 4.46 -13.14
CA ILE A 572 -0.41 4.42 -11.69
C ILE A 572 -0.45 5.85 -11.16
N GLU A 573 -1.19 6.04 -10.08
CA GLU A 573 -1.08 7.23 -9.24
C GLU A 573 -0.70 6.78 -7.82
N ASN A 574 0.45 7.26 -7.32
CA ASN A 574 0.93 6.83 -6.02
C ASN A 574 1.70 7.93 -5.28
N GLN A 575 1.50 8.04 -3.98
CA GLN A 575 2.27 8.96 -3.12
C GLN A 575 3.78 8.63 -3.10
N TYR A 576 4.14 7.35 -3.16
CA TYR A 576 5.53 6.92 -3.20
C TYR A 576 5.75 5.95 -4.35
N PHE A 577 6.94 6.03 -4.95
CA PHE A 577 7.35 5.08 -5.96
C PHE A 577 8.82 4.68 -5.75
N LEU A 578 9.04 3.69 -4.89
CA LEU A 578 10.37 3.16 -4.60
C LEU A 578 10.33 1.67 -4.24
N GLY A 579 11.35 0.92 -4.65
CA GLY A 579 11.41 -0.51 -4.40
C GLY A 579 12.37 -1.25 -5.31
N SER A 580 12.40 -2.56 -5.15
CA SER A 580 13.33 -3.47 -5.84
C SER A 580 14.80 -3.11 -5.61
N SER A 581 15.14 -2.74 -4.36
CA SER A 581 16.46 -2.19 -4.02
C SER A 581 17.63 -3.12 -4.35
N TYR A 582 17.42 -4.43 -4.34
CA TYR A 582 18.41 -5.43 -4.75
C TYR A 582 18.98 -5.18 -6.17
N ALA A 583 18.25 -4.45 -7.01
CA ALA A 583 18.65 -4.10 -8.37
C ALA A 583 19.02 -2.62 -8.55
N TRP A 584 18.98 -1.79 -7.51
CA TRP A 584 19.44 -0.41 -7.60
C TRP A 584 20.91 -0.33 -8.03
N PRO A 585 21.29 0.71 -8.81
CA PRO A 585 22.67 0.85 -9.29
C PRO A 585 23.66 1.08 -8.14
N SER A 586 23.18 1.64 -7.02
CA SER A 586 23.91 1.77 -5.75
C SER A 586 22.99 1.43 -4.57
N TYR A 587 23.56 1.13 -3.39
CA TYR A 587 22.80 0.84 -2.16
C TYR A 587 21.82 -0.35 -2.25
N LYS A 588 22.31 -1.50 -2.69
CA LYS A 588 21.47 -2.70 -2.92
C LYS A 588 20.88 -3.34 -1.65
N ASP A 589 21.45 -3.05 -0.49
CA ASP A 589 21.12 -3.69 0.79
C ASP A 589 20.10 -2.90 1.65
N SER A 590 19.38 -1.91 1.07
CA SER A 590 18.42 -1.08 1.82
C SER A 590 17.19 -1.86 2.34
N GLY A 591 16.94 -3.05 1.79
CA GLY A 591 15.84 -3.94 2.18
C GLY A 591 14.46 -3.48 1.67
N ALA A 592 14.42 -2.61 0.66
CA ALA A 592 13.20 -2.25 -0.08
C ALA A 592 12.91 -3.28 -1.17
N ASP A 593 12.71 -4.53 -0.75
CA ASP A 593 12.70 -5.72 -1.62
C ASP A 593 11.39 -5.95 -2.40
N ASN A 594 10.39 -5.06 -2.30
CA ASN A 594 9.14 -5.19 -3.04
C ASN A 594 9.40 -5.22 -4.57
N LEU A 595 8.62 -6.01 -5.30
CA LEU A 595 8.90 -6.30 -6.71
C LEU A 595 8.28 -5.32 -7.70
N ILE A 596 7.46 -4.37 -7.25
CA ILE A 596 6.58 -3.59 -8.14
C ILE A 596 7.36 -2.83 -9.21
N PRO A 597 8.43 -2.06 -8.89
CA PRO A 597 9.19 -1.34 -9.91
C PRO A 597 9.89 -2.27 -10.91
N MET A 598 10.46 -3.38 -10.44
CA MET A 598 11.15 -4.33 -11.33
C MET A 598 10.17 -5.10 -12.23
N GLU A 599 9.00 -5.49 -11.72
CA GLU A 599 7.97 -6.15 -12.55
C GLU A 599 7.48 -5.24 -13.68
N LEU A 600 7.32 -3.93 -13.43
CA LEU A 600 6.99 -2.96 -14.47
C LEU A 600 8.08 -2.86 -15.53
N ALA A 601 9.36 -2.73 -15.11
CA ALA A 601 10.48 -2.65 -16.04
C ALA A 601 10.64 -3.93 -16.88
N LEU A 602 10.47 -5.10 -16.27
CA LEU A 602 10.54 -6.39 -16.97
C LEU A 602 9.34 -6.63 -17.88
N LYS A 603 8.14 -6.15 -17.52
CA LYS A 603 6.97 -6.17 -18.40
C LYS A 603 7.19 -5.30 -19.64
N ILE A 604 7.72 -4.09 -19.49
CA ILE A 604 8.08 -3.25 -20.65
C ILE A 604 9.15 -3.95 -21.49
N ALA A 605 10.19 -4.50 -20.86
CA ALA A 605 11.24 -5.21 -21.58
C ALA A 605 10.69 -6.43 -22.35
N SER A 606 9.77 -7.21 -21.79
CA SER A 606 9.17 -8.33 -22.52
C SER A 606 8.33 -7.86 -23.71
N LYS A 607 7.59 -6.75 -23.57
CA LYS A 607 6.82 -6.15 -24.67
C LYS A 607 7.73 -5.62 -25.80
N ILE A 608 8.84 -4.97 -25.46
CA ILE A 608 9.87 -4.54 -26.41
C ILE A 608 10.42 -5.75 -27.18
N ARG A 609 10.83 -6.80 -26.46
CA ARG A 609 11.35 -8.05 -27.05
C ARG A 609 10.36 -8.70 -28.02
N ASN A 610 9.08 -8.66 -27.68
CA ASN A 610 8.00 -9.21 -28.50
C ASN A 610 7.51 -8.24 -29.59
N LYS A 611 8.06 -7.02 -29.67
CA LYS A 611 7.68 -5.95 -30.61
C LYS A 611 6.21 -5.55 -30.49
N GLU A 612 5.68 -5.62 -29.27
CA GLU A 612 4.32 -5.22 -28.92
C GLU A 612 4.34 -3.79 -28.36
N ARG A 613 3.33 -2.99 -28.68
CA ARG A 613 3.18 -1.67 -28.07
C ARG A 613 2.74 -1.81 -26.63
N PHE A 614 3.35 -1.03 -25.75
CA PHE A 614 3.03 -0.98 -24.34
C PHE A 614 3.45 0.36 -23.75
N ALA A 615 2.67 0.91 -22.82
CA ALA A 615 3.03 2.15 -22.14
C ALA A 615 2.71 2.10 -20.64
N VAL A 616 3.56 2.73 -19.84
CA VAL A 616 3.39 2.88 -18.39
C VAL A 616 3.48 4.36 -18.04
N TYR A 617 2.44 4.82 -17.36
CA TYR A 617 2.27 6.19 -16.91
C TYR A 617 2.24 6.21 -15.39
N ILE A 618 3.14 6.97 -14.76
CA ILE A 618 3.25 7.04 -13.30
C ILE A 618 3.13 8.49 -12.87
N VAL A 619 2.10 8.80 -12.09
CA VAL A 619 1.87 10.11 -11.47
C VAL A 619 2.21 10.01 -9.98
N ILE A 620 3.17 10.82 -9.54
CA ILE A 620 3.69 10.86 -8.17
C ILE A 620 3.71 12.32 -7.69
N PRO A 621 3.75 12.60 -6.37
CA PRO A 621 3.86 13.98 -5.92
C PRO A 621 5.21 14.56 -6.36
N MET A 622 5.27 15.89 -6.55
CA MET A 622 6.53 16.54 -6.95
C MET A 622 7.63 16.24 -5.92
N TRP A 623 7.27 16.30 -4.63
CA TRP A 623 8.03 15.75 -3.52
C TRP A 623 7.09 15.14 -2.45
N PRO A 624 7.55 14.19 -1.63
CA PRO A 624 6.79 13.69 -0.48
C PRO A 624 6.40 14.76 0.53
N GLU A 625 5.26 14.57 1.20
CA GLU A 625 4.79 15.21 2.44
C GLU A 625 5.89 15.90 3.29
N GLY A 626 5.95 17.23 3.32
CA GLY A 626 6.75 18.02 4.26
C GLY A 626 7.78 18.93 3.58
N VAL A 627 8.77 19.39 4.35
CA VAL A 627 9.79 20.34 3.88
C VAL A 627 10.75 19.63 2.91
N PRO A 628 10.86 20.05 1.63
CA PRO A 628 11.67 19.37 0.60
C PRO A 628 13.15 19.19 0.95
N ASN A 629 13.72 20.16 1.67
CA ASN A 629 15.12 20.14 2.11
C ASN A 629 15.37 19.27 3.35
N SER A 630 14.33 18.73 3.98
CA SER A 630 14.50 17.91 5.18
C SER A 630 15.17 16.58 4.86
N ALA A 631 15.89 16.01 5.83
CA ALA A 631 16.58 14.74 5.65
C ALA A 631 15.64 13.58 5.23
N PRO A 632 14.45 13.39 5.83
CA PRO A 632 13.53 12.33 5.41
C PRO A 632 13.08 12.48 3.95
N VAL A 633 12.70 13.70 3.53
CA VAL A 633 12.22 13.94 2.16
C VAL A 633 13.35 13.75 1.14
N GLN A 634 14.54 14.27 1.42
CA GLN A 634 15.70 14.09 0.55
C GLN A 634 16.13 12.62 0.42
N GLU A 635 16.00 11.83 1.48
CA GLU A 635 16.34 10.40 1.41
C GLU A 635 15.30 9.59 0.62
N ILE A 636 14.01 9.89 0.79
CA ILE A 636 12.95 9.25 -0.01
C ILE A 636 13.12 9.57 -1.50
N LEU A 637 13.39 10.83 -1.83
CA LEU A 637 13.68 11.24 -3.22
C LEU A 637 14.92 10.55 -3.78
N TYR A 638 15.93 10.28 -2.93
CA TYR A 638 17.09 9.50 -3.32
C TYR A 638 16.72 8.06 -3.69
N TRP A 639 15.91 7.37 -2.87
CA TRP A 639 15.40 6.03 -3.16
C TRP A 639 14.53 5.98 -4.42
N GLN A 640 13.69 6.99 -4.63
CA GLN A 640 12.91 7.15 -5.85
C GLN A 640 13.82 7.31 -7.07
N GLY A 641 14.85 8.15 -6.98
CA GLY A 641 15.85 8.33 -8.04
C GLY A 641 16.60 7.03 -8.38
N GLN A 642 17.01 6.25 -7.38
CA GLN A 642 17.62 4.92 -7.60
C GLN A 642 16.67 3.95 -8.30
N THR A 643 15.38 3.98 -7.92
CA THR A 643 14.33 3.14 -8.51
C THR A 643 14.10 3.51 -9.98
N MET A 644 13.93 4.81 -10.28
CA MET A 644 13.78 5.30 -11.66
C MET A 644 14.99 4.92 -12.52
N GLN A 645 16.20 5.13 -12.00
CA GLN A 645 17.46 4.79 -12.69
C GLN A 645 17.53 3.31 -13.03
N MET A 646 17.18 2.42 -12.09
CA MET A 646 17.13 0.98 -12.33
C MET A 646 16.13 0.62 -13.43
N MET A 647 14.91 1.16 -13.39
CA MET A 647 13.87 0.84 -14.39
C MET A 647 14.30 1.26 -15.81
N TYR A 648 14.78 2.50 -15.95
CA TYR A 648 15.21 3.00 -17.25
C TYR A 648 16.44 2.27 -17.79
N GLU A 649 17.38 1.84 -16.95
CA GLU A 649 18.51 1.01 -17.39
C GLU A 649 18.07 -0.37 -17.92
N VAL A 650 17.08 -1.00 -17.28
CA VAL A 650 16.51 -2.27 -17.75
C VAL A 650 15.87 -2.10 -19.13
N ILE A 651 15.07 -1.04 -19.31
CA ILE A 651 14.39 -0.74 -20.57
C ILE A 651 15.41 -0.39 -21.67
N ALA A 652 16.36 0.50 -21.37
CA ALA A 652 17.39 0.91 -22.32
C ALA A 652 18.24 -0.30 -22.76
N LYS A 653 18.60 -1.20 -21.83
CA LYS A 653 19.32 -2.42 -22.17
C LYS A 653 18.55 -3.31 -23.14
N GLU A 654 17.23 -3.44 -22.97
CA GLU A 654 16.40 -4.23 -23.89
C GLU A 654 16.25 -3.56 -25.26
N LEU A 655 16.09 -2.23 -25.31
CA LEU A 655 16.09 -1.49 -26.59
C LEU A 655 17.39 -1.71 -27.37
N LYS A 656 18.54 -1.74 -26.68
CA LYS A 656 19.83 -2.03 -27.29
C LYS A 656 19.93 -3.48 -27.79
N SER A 657 19.47 -4.46 -27.01
CA SER A 657 19.49 -5.87 -27.44
C SER A 657 18.63 -6.11 -28.68
N GLU A 658 17.51 -5.40 -28.79
CA GLU A 658 16.61 -5.44 -29.96
C GLU A 658 17.01 -4.45 -31.09
N LYS A 659 18.13 -3.72 -30.94
CA LYS A 659 18.68 -2.76 -31.91
C LYS A 659 17.72 -1.59 -32.26
N LEU A 660 16.99 -1.10 -31.25
CA LEU A 660 16.02 0.00 -31.34
C LEU A 660 16.54 1.34 -30.78
N GLU A 661 17.76 1.38 -30.25
CA GLU A 661 18.40 2.53 -29.57
C GLU A 661 18.45 3.85 -30.37
N GLY A 662 18.34 3.79 -31.71
CA GLY A 662 18.32 4.98 -32.59
C GLY A 662 16.92 5.39 -33.07
N SER A 663 15.91 4.53 -32.89
CA SER A 663 14.53 4.74 -33.36
C SER A 663 13.52 4.85 -32.23
N SER A 664 13.91 4.50 -31.00
CA SER A 664 13.04 4.49 -29.82
C SER A 664 13.80 4.94 -28.60
N HIS A 665 13.08 5.59 -27.69
CA HIS A 665 13.58 6.11 -26.42
C HIS A 665 12.91 5.40 -25.24
N PRO A 666 13.55 5.23 -24.07
CA PRO A 666 12.88 4.65 -22.91
C PRO A 666 11.57 5.37 -22.50
N CYS A 667 11.50 6.69 -22.73
CA CYS A 667 10.29 7.49 -22.50
C CYS A 667 9.15 7.24 -23.51
N ASP A 668 9.37 6.44 -24.56
CA ASP A 668 8.28 5.98 -25.42
C ASP A 668 7.42 4.88 -24.74
N TYR A 669 7.90 4.36 -23.60
CA TYR A 669 7.32 3.24 -22.87
C TYR A 669 7.06 3.54 -21.39
N LEU A 670 7.94 4.30 -20.72
CA LEU A 670 7.82 4.62 -19.28
C LEU A 670 7.91 6.12 -19.07
N ASN A 671 6.90 6.70 -18.42
CA ASN A 671 6.86 8.14 -18.15
C ASN A 671 6.45 8.42 -16.71
N PHE A 672 7.19 9.33 -16.07
CA PHE A 672 6.90 9.86 -14.74
C PHE A 672 6.42 11.30 -14.83
N TYR A 673 5.36 11.58 -14.08
CA TYR A 673 4.71 12.88 -14.00
C TYR A 673 4.49 13.27 -12.54
N CYS A 674 4.24 14.55 -12.32
CA CYS A 674 3.67 15.06 -11.07
C CYS A 674 2.57 16.07 -11.38
N LEU A 675 1.79 16.45 -10.37
CA LEU A 675 0.72 17.43 -10.54
C LEU A 675 1.12 18.79 -9.96
N GLY A 676 0.63 19.86 -10.60
CA GLY A 676 0.81 21.21 -10.10
C GLY A 676 -0.27 22.15 -10.61
N ASN A 677 -0.50 23.22 -9.86
CA ASN A 677 -1.45 24.24 -10.24
C ASN A 677 -0.78 25.63 -10.26
N ARG A 678 -1.42 26.55 -10.97
CA ARG A 678 -1.03 27.96 -11.04
C ARG A 678 -2.26 28.85 -11.09
N GLU A 679 -2.33 29.81 -10.18
CA GLU A 679 -3.43 30.76 -10.03
C GLU A 679 -2.90 32.20 -9.96
N GLU A 680 -3.61 33.14 -10.61
CA GLU A 680 -3.31 34.56 -10.42
C GLU A 680 -3.70 34.99 -8.99
N CYS A 681 -2.73 35.52 -8.25
CA CYS A 681 -3.01 36.09 -6.94
C CYS A 681 -3.62 37.49 -7.13
N ASN A 682 -4.95 37.62 -6.98
CA ASN A 682 -5.61 38.91 -7.03
C ASN A 682 -5.22 39.76 -5.80
N ASN A 683 -4.60 40.94 -6.03
CA ASN A 683 -4.18 41.85 -4.97
C ASN A 683 -5.34 42.42 -4.13
N GLU A 684 -6.60 42.29 -4.55
CA GLU A 684 -7.76 42.81 -3.81
C GLU A 684 -8.13 41.97 -2.59
N SER A 685 -8.04 40.64 -2.65
CA SER A 685 -8.26 39.75 -1.48
C SER A 685 -7.16 39.90 -0.42
N SER A 686 -6.00 40.43 -0.81
CA SER A 686 -4.91 40.77 0.11
C SER A 686 -5.20 42.01 0.99
N SER A 687 -6.11 42.90 0.53
CA SER A 687 -6.41 44.17 1.19
C SER A 687 -7.39 44.04 2.37
N VAL A 688 -8.33 43.08 2.32
CA VAL A 688 -9.33 42.86 3.38
C VAL A 688 -8.68 42.32 4.66
N PHE A 689 -7.63 41.51 4.53
CA PHE A 689 -6.85 41.00 5.66
C PHE A 689 -5.94 42.03 6.35
N SER A 690 -5.71 43.20 5.75
CA SER A 690 -4.87 44.24 6.37
C SER A 690 -5.52 44.91 7.59
N SER A 691 -6.85 44.74 7.78
CA SER A 691 -7.62 45.55 8.72
C SER A 691 -7.98 44.87 10.05
N GLN A 692 -7.66 43.59 10.28
CA GLN A 692 -8.09 42.89 11.51
C GLN A 692 -7.00 42.31 12.44
N HIS A 693 -5.72 42.26 12.04
CA HIS A 693 -4.65 41.72 12.92
C HIS A 693 -3.37 42.56 12.97
N SER A 694 -3.48 43.89 12.94
CA SER A 694 -2.35 44.79 13.21
C SER A 694 -2.18 45.06 14.71
N ALA A 695 -1.70 44.05 15.45
CA ALA A 695 -1.07 44.24 16.75
C ALA A 695 -0.09 43.08 17.05
N GLY A 696 1.13 43.14 16.51
CA GLY A 696 2.23 42.28 16.94
C GLY A 696 3.20 41.86 15.83
N THR A 697 4.28 42.61 15.71
CA THR A 697 5.58 42.32 15.05
C THR A 697 5.85 40.88 14.53
N SER A 698 5.66 40.67 13.23
CA SER A 698 6.60 39.97 12.33
C SER A 698 6.26 40.38 10.88
N SER A 699 7.23 40.82 10.09
CA SER A 699 7.01 41.13 8.67
C SER A 699 6.49 39.89 7.94
N ASP A 700 5.29 39.94 7.36
CA ASP A 700 4.73 38.88 6.50
C ASP A 700 5.68 38.58 5.33
N VAL A 701 6.49 37.52 5.44
CA VAL A 701 7.39 37.10 4.36
C VAL A 701 6.56 36.36 3.31
N VAL A 702 6.27 37.02 2.20
CA VAL A 702 5.62 36.40 1.02
C VAL A 702 6.52 35.29 0.49
N THR A 703 6.00 34.06 0.45
CA THR A 703 6.74 32.92 -0.10
C THR A 703 6.95 33.09 -1.60
N ALA A 704 8.01 32.49 -2.16
CA ALA A 704 8.22 32.51 -3.61
C ALA A 704 7.05 31.84 -4.36
N SER A 705 6.47 30.78 -3.80
CA SER A 705 5.28 30.12 -4.33
C SER A 705 4.06 31.05 -4.39
N GLN A 706 3.86 31.89 -3.36
CA GLN A 706 2.82 32.93 -3.38
C GLN A 706 3.11 34.00 -4.44
N LYS A 707 4.38 34.45 -4.55
CA LYS A 707 4.80 35.45 -5.55
C LYS A 707 4.54 34.97 -6.98
N TYR A 708 4.82 33.71 -7.30
CA TYR A 708 4.66 33.15 -8.64
C TYR A 708 3.28 32.50 -8.88
N GLY A 709 2.43 32.48 -7.85
CA GLY A 709 1.08 31.96 -7.90
C GLY A 709 1.02 30.46 -8.17
N ARG A 710 1.99 29.66 -7.69
CA ARG A 710 2.11 28.23 -8.04
C ARG A 710 2.39 27.35 -6.84
N PHE A 711 1.93 26.10 -6.89
CA PHE A 711 2.32 25.04 -5.96
C PHE A 711 2.07 23.66 -6.56
N MET A 712 2.66 22.61 -5.98
CA MET A 712 2.30 21.25 -6.38
C MET A 712 0.88 20.93 -5.93
N ILE A 713 0.19 20.10 -6.71
CA ILE A 713 -0.97 19.36 -6.23
C ILE A 713 -0.42 18.07 -5.65
N TYR A 714 -0.71 17.79 -4.39
CA TYR A 714 -0.13 16.66 -3.72
C TYR A 714 -0.87 15.38 -4.10
N VAL A 715 -0.18 14.50 -4.82
CA VAL A 715 -0.68 13.17 -5.19
C VAL A 715 -0.57 12.27 -3.97
N HIS A 716 -1.68 12.14 -3.24
CA HIS A 716 -1.83 11.18 -2.16
C HIS A 716 -2.52 9.89 -2.62
N ALA A 717 -2.93 9.79 -3.88
CA ALA A 717 -3.47 8.58 -4.49
C ALA A 717 -2.65 7.30 -4.18
N LYS A 718 -3.33 6.15 -4.20
CA LYS A 718 -2.72 4.81 -4.23
C LYS A 718 -3.54 3.87 -5.12
N GLY A 719 -3.45 4.08 -6.43
CA GLY A 719 -4.22 3.34 -7.42
C GLY A 719 -3.37 2.86 -8.61
N MET A 720 -3.86 1.81 -9.26
CA MET A 720 -3.34 1.31 -10.52
C MET A 720 -4.48 0.82 -11.42
N ILE A 721 -4.52 1.31 -12.65
CA ILE A 721 -5.43 0.88 -13.71
C ILE A 721 -4.62 0.09 -14.73
N VAL A 722 -5.14 -1.07 -15.14
CA VAL A 722 -4.50 -1.96 -16.11
C VAL A 722 -5.45 -2.20 -17.26
N ASP A 723 -5.01 -1.85 -18.47
CA ASP A 723 -5.67 -2.13 -19.74
C ASP A 723 -7.15 -1.65 -19.82
N ASP A 724 -7.54 -0.65 -19.01
CA ASP A 724 -8.93 -0.18 -18.86
C ASP A 724 -9.97 -1.26 -18.47
N GLU A 725 -9.54 -2.46 -18.06
CA GLU A 725 -10.42 -3.54 -17.59
C GLU A 725 -10.29 -3.85 -16.09
N TYR A 726 -9.18 -3.48 -15.45
CA TYR A 726 -8.91 -3.78 -14.04
C TYR A 726 -8.40 -2.57 -13.27
N VAL A 727 -8.87 -2.41 -12.04
CA VAL A 727 -8.42 -1.36 -11.12
C VAL A 727 -8.02 -1.97 -9.78
N ILE A 728 -6.89 -1.54 -9.23
CA ILE A 728 -6.52 -1.73 -7.81
C ILE A 728 -6.51 -0.35 -7.15
N LEU A 729 -7.17 -0.22 -6.00
CA LEU A 729 -7.25 1.02 -5.23
C LEU A 729 -7.25 0.73 -3.73
N GLY A 730 -6.54 1.53 -2.94
CA GLY A 730 -6.51 1.35 -1.49
C GLY A 730 -5.67 2.37 -0.75
N SER A 731 -5.07 1.94 0.37
CA SER A 731 -4.21 2.77 1.21
C SER A 731 -2.70 2.53 0.97
N ALA A 732 -2.34 1.49 0.22
CA ALA A 732 -0.97 0.99 0.12
C ALA A 732 -0.12 1.76 -0.90
N ASN A 733 0.95 2.37 -0.41
CA ASN A 733 1.95 3.04 -1.24
C ASN A 733 2.87 2.04 -1.97
N ILE A 734 3.47 2.43 -3.09
CA ILE A 734 4.53 1.63 -3.73
C ILE A 734 5.86 1.93 -3.01
N ASN A 735 5.98 1.34 -1.82
CA ASN A 735 7.17 1.31 -0.99
C ASN A 735 7.17 0.02 -0.15
N GLN A 736 8.29 -0.26 0.53
CA GLN A 736 8.42 -1.44 1.36
C GLN A 736 7.52 -1.37 2.61
N ARG A 737 7.33 -0.18 3.18
CA ARG A 737 6.42 0.07 4.32
C ARG A 737 5.01 -0.48 4.08
N SER A 738 4.43 -0.27 2.90
CA SER A 738 3.09 -0.74 2.58
C SER A 738 3.07 -2.15 1.96
N MET A 739 4.09 -2.52 1.17
CA MET A 739 4.10 -3.80 0.42
C MET A 739 4.58 -5.02 1.24
N ALA A 740 5.27 -4.82 2.36
CA ALA A 740 5.90 -5.92 3.11
C ALA A 740 4.93 -6.82 3.89
N GLY A 741 3.69 -6.39 4.13
CA GLY A 741 2.70 -7.10 4.97
C GLY A 741 2.95 -7.03 6.49
N SER A 742 4.21 -6.88 6.91
CA SER A 742 4.64 -6.88 8.32
C SER A 742 5.10 -5.53 8.86
N ARG A 743 5.06 -4.47 8.04
CA ARG A 743 5.40 -3.09 8.42
C ARG A 743 4.11 -2.34 8.79
N ASP A 744 3.62 -1.44 7.94
CA ASP A 744 2.34 -0.77 8.14
C ASP A 744 1.19 -1.70 7.77
N THR A 745 0.02 -1.49 8.37
CA THR A 745 -1.18 -2.22 7.96
C THR A 745 -1.93 -1.45 6.88
N GLU A 746 -2.23 -2.11 5.76
CA GLU A 746 -2.89 -1.53 4.59
C GLU A 746 -4.10 -2.36 4.17
N ILE A 747 -4.97 -1.76 3.36
CA ILE A 747 -6.10 -2.43 2.70
C ILE A 747 -6.23 -1.88 1.28
N ALA A 748 -6.60 -2.75 0.35
CA ALA A 748 -6.94 -2.37 -1.01
C ALA A 748 -8.05 -3.28 -1.52
N MET A 749 -8.70 -2.87 -2.59
CA MET A 749 -9.50 -3.77 -3.43
C MET A 749 -8.87 -3.85 -4.82
N GLY A 750 -9.12 -4.96 -5.50
CA GLY A 750 -9.00 -5.01 -6.94
C GLY A 750 -10.33 -5.46 -7.55
N ALA A 751 -10.73 -4.83 -8.64
CA ALA A 751 -12.03 -5.04 -9.24
C ALA A 751 -12.01 -4.92 -10.76
N TYR A 752 -12.95 -5.62 -11.41
CA TYR A 752 -13.26 -5.51 -12.83
C TYR A 752 -14.75 -5.73 -13.07
N GLN A 753 -15.24 -5.27 -14.21
CA GLN A 753 -16.58 -5.60 -14.71
C GLN A 753 -16.45 -6.77 -15.71
N PRO A 754 -17.06 -7.95 -15.46
CA PRO A 754 -16.88 -9.13 -16.33
C PRO A 754 -17.36 -8.90 -17.77
N HIS A 755 -18.34 -8.00 -17.97
CA HIS A 755 -18.86 -7.65 -19.29
C HIS A 755 -18.02 -6.62 -20.04
N TYR A 756 -17.10 -5.92 -19.35
CA TYR A 756 -16.22 -4.90 -19.94
C TYR A 756 -14.75 -5.29 -19.76
N THR A 757 -14.38 -6.42 -20.36
CA THR A 757 -13.00 -6.92 -20.44
C THR A 757 -12.58 -7.08 -21.89
N TRP A 758 -11.28 -7.11 -22.18
CA TRP A 758 -10.81 -7.39 -23.55
C TRP A 758 -11.28 -8.76 -24.05
N ALA A 759 -11.44 -9.73 -23.14
CA ALA A 759 -11.94 -11.06 -23.51
C ALA A 759 -13.44 -11.05 -23.85
N SER A 760 -14.27 -10.38 -23.05
CA SER A 760 -15.72 -10.27 -23.30
C SER A 760 -16.01 -9.41 -24.53
N LYS A 761 -15.15 -8.42 -24.83
CA LYS A 761 -15.25 -7.52 -25.98
C LYS A 761 -14.52 -8.02 -27.22
N HIS A 762 -14.15 -9.30 -27.28
CA HIS A 762 -13.54 -9.92 -28.46
C HIS A 762 -12.31 -9.16 -29.00
N GLN A 763 -11.41 -8.75 -28.11
CA GLN A 763 -10.21 -7.96 -28.40
C GLN A 763 -10.47 -6.53 -28.89
N THR A 764 -11.67 -5.99 -28.65
CA THR A 764 -11.92 -4.55 -28.75
C THR A 764 -11.81 -3.88 -27.38
N HIS A 765 -11.47 -2.59 -27.39
CA HIS A 765 -11.20 -1.84 -26.16
C HIS A 765 -12.43 -1.78 -25.25
N PRO A 766 -12.32 -2.13 -23.96
CA PRO A 766 -13.45 -2.12 -23.04
C PRO A 766 -13.80 -0.68 -22.61
N TYR A 767 -14.99 -0.20 -22.97
CA TYR A 767 -15.46 1.15 -22.62
C TYR A 767 -16.40 1.16 -21.39
N GLY A 768 -16.03 0.41 -20.34
CA GLY A 768 -16.75 0.34 -19.07
C GLY A 768 -16.40 1.45 -18.07
N GLN A 769 -16.80 1.28 -16.82
CA GLN A 769 -16.55 2.24 -15.73
C GLN A 769 -15.06 2.44 -15.43
N VAL A 770 -14.22 1.42 -15.60
CA VAL A 770 -12.75 1.55 -15.42
C VAL A 770 -12.15 2.49 -16.47
N TYR A 771 -12.53 2.34 -17.75
CA TYR A 771 -12.21 3.29 -18.82
C TYR A 771 -12.75 4.69 -18.49
N GLY A 772 -14.01 4.80 -18.06
CA GLY A 772 -14.63 6.08 -17.71
C GLY A 772 -13.88 6.81 -16.61
N TYR A 773 -13.47 6.09 -15.57
CA TYR A 773 -12.69 6.62 -14.46
C TYR A 773 -11.31 7.10 -14.92
N ARG A 774 -10.59 6.30 -15.73
CA ARG A 774 -9.27 6.66 -16.25
C ARG A 774 -9.34 7.87 -17.18
N MET A 775 -10.35 7.96 -18.05
CA MET A 775 -10.60 9.14 -18.88
C MET A 775 -10.93 10.37 -18.03
N SER A 776 -11.61 10.22 -16.89
CA SER A 776 -11.96 11.32 -16.00
C SER A 776 -10.73 11.90 -15.30
N LEU A 777 -9.88 11.03 -14.74
CA LEU A 777 -8.57 11.42 -14.21
C LEU A 777 -7.72 12.13 -15.28
N TRP A 778 -7.73 11.62 -16.52
CA TRP A 778 -7.01 12.28 -17.61
C TRP A 778 -7.64 13.61 -18.02
N ALA A 779 -8.96 13.75 -17.97
CA ALA A 779 -9.63 15.01 -18.26
C ALA A 779 -9.28 16.10 -17.24
N GLU A 780 -9.16 15.74 -15.96
CA GLU A 780 -8.63 16.58 -14.90
C GLU A 780 -7.15 16.94 -15.17
N HIS A 781 -6.29 15.93 -15.28
CA HIS A 781 -4.85 16.14 -15.36
C HIS A 781 -4.39 16.81 -16.65
N LEU A 782 -5.04 16.52 -17.78
CA LEU A 782 -4.69 17.08 -19.09
C LEU A 782 -5.56 18.27 -19.46
N GLY A 783 -6.64 18.55 -18.71
CA GLY A 783 -7.59 19.63 -18.97
C GLY A 783 -8.35 19.49 -20.30
N MET A 784 -8.40 18.29 -20.87
CA MET A 784 -9.04 18.00 -22.16
C MET A 784 -9.31 16.50 -22.34
N ILE A 785 -10.20 16.19 -23.29
CA ILE A 785 -10.38 14.84 -23.85
C ILE A 785 -9.88 14.85 -25.30
N ASP A 786 -9.16 13.80 -25.70
CA ASP A 786 -8.67 13.60 -27.05
C ASP A 786 -8.95 12.15 -27.51
N PRO A 787 -9.29 11.90 -28.80
CA PRO A 787 -9.47 10.54 -29.30
C PRO A 787 -8.26 9.62 -29.10
N SER A 788 -7.03 10.16 -29.11
CA SER A 788 -5.83 9.36 -28.87
C SER A 788 -5.75 8.79 -27.45
N PHE A 789 -6.44 9.39 -26.48
CA PHE A 789 -6.49 8.89 -25.10
C PHE A 789 -7.31 7.61 -24.94
N LYS A 790 -8.00 7.18 -26.01
CA LYS A 790 -8.68 5.88 -26.05
C LYS A 790 -7.72 4.71 -26.23
N GLU A 791 -6.50 4.95 -26.72
CA GLU A 791 -5.49 3.91 -26.95
C GLU A 791 -4.18 4.32 -26.25
N PRO A 792 -4.09 4.20 -24.92
CA PRO A 792 -2.97 4.74 -24.15
C PRO A 792 -1.61 4.09 -24.46
N GLU A 793 -1.57 2.91 -25.06
CA GLU A 793 -0.34 2.24 -25.48
C GLU A 793 0.30 2.86 -26.74
N ASN A 794 -0.48 3.63 -27.50
CA ASN A 794 -0.06 4.14 -28.79
C ASN A 794 0.93 5.30 -28.64
N SER A 795 1.94 5.32 -29.51
CA SER A 795 2.98 6.35 -29.49
C SER A 795 2.42 7.76 -29.66
N GLY A 796 1.35 7.92 -30.46
CA GLY A 796 0.64 9.19 -30.60
C GLY A 796 0.08 9.71 -29.28
N CYS A 797 -0.53 8.83 -28.49
CA CYS A 797 -1.04 9.14 -27.16
C CYS A 797 0.09 9.52 -26.20
N VAL A 798 1.11 8.67 -26.07
CA VAL A 798 2.30 8.92 -25.24
C VAL A 798 2.93 10.28 -25.57
N ASN A 799 3.12 10.58 -26.86
CA ASN A 799 3.70 11.84 -27.32
C ASN A 799 2.84 13.06 -26.98
N LEU A 800 1.52 12.95 -27.11
CA LEU A 800 0.61 14.05 -26.77
C LEU A 800 0.61 14.33 -25.27
N VAL A 801 0.52 13.30 -24.44
CA VAL A 801 0.59 13.41 -22.97
C VAL A 801 1.92 14.01 -22.54
N ASN A 802 3.04 13.51 -23.06
CA ASN A 802 4.37 14.05 -22.79
C ASN A 802 4.52 15.51 -23.21
N LYS A 803 3.98 15.88 -24.38
CA LYS A 803 4.03 17.26 -24.87
C LYS A 803 3.25 18.21 -23.96
N ILE A 804 2.03 17.83 -23.55
CA ILE A 804 1.23 18.63 -22.61
C ILE A 804 1.98 18.79 -21.28
N ALA A 805 2.53 17.71 -20.74
CA ALA A 805 3.28 17.71 -19.49
C ALA A 805 4.55 18.58 -19.55
N GLU A 806 5.26 18.57 -20.68
CA GLU A 806 6.44 19.40 -20.91
C GLU A 806 6.10 20.88 -21.08
N ASP A 807 5.06 21.20 -21.84
CA ASP A 807 4.60 22.58 -22.01
C ASP A 807 4.05 23.15 -20.70
N ASN A 808 3.35 22.34 -19.91
CA ASN A 808 2.93 22.72 -18.57
C ASN A 808 4.11 22.93 -17.64
N TRP A 809 5.15 22.09 -17.66
CA TRP A 809 6.35 22.32 -16.84
C TRP A 809 7.02 23.66 -17.17
N LYS A 810 7.13 24.01 -18.46
CA LYS A 810 7.66 25.33 -18.89
C LYS A 810 6.79 26.47 -18.36
N ARG A 811 5.46 26.36 -18.45
CA ARG A 811 4.52 27.38 -17.94
C ARG A 811 4.54 27.45 -16.41
N TYR A 812 4.63 26.32 -15.72
CA TYR A 812 4.69 26.22 -14.28
C TYR A 812 5.93 26.92 -13.74
N THR A 813 7.09 26.69 -14.38
CA THR A 813 8.38 27.24 -13.94
C THR A 813 8.67 28.68 -14.40
N ALA A 814 7.91 29.21 -15.37
CA ALA A 814 8.09 30.57 -15.89
C ALA A 814 7.87 31.67 -14.83
N GLU A 815 8.66 32.75 -14.89
CA GLU A 815 8.52 33.90 -13.99
C GLU A 815 7.17 34.61 -14.17
N LYS A 816 6.74 34.83 -15.42
CA LYS A 816 5.43 35.41 -15.74
C LYS A 816 4.34 34.35 -15.62
N PHE A 817 3.19 34.76 -15.10
CA PHE A 817 2.01 33.90 -15.07
C PHE A 817 1.58 33.50 -16.47
N ALA A 818 1.27 32.21 -16.63
CA ALA A 818 0.60 31.64 -17.79
C ALA A 818 -0.28 30.48 -17.30
N PRO A 819 -1.53 30.37 -17.77
CA PRO A 819 -2.41 29.28 -17.37
C PRO A 819 -1.87 27.94 -17.86
N LEU A 820 -1.99 26.92 -17.01
CA LEU A 820 -1.68 25.53 -17.35
C LEU A 820 -2.80 24.92 -18.19
N GLN A 821 -2.47 23.89 -18.97
CA GLN A 821 -3.43 23.02 -19.63
C GLN A 821 -3.66 21.80 -18.72
N GLY A 822 -4.69 21.85 -17.87
CA GLY A 822 -4.84 20.88 -16.78
C GLY A 822 -3.72 21.02 -15.73
N HIS A 823 -3.33 19.91 -15.13
CA HIS A 823 -2.46 19.84 -13.96
C HIS A 823 -1.20 18.99 -14.14
N LEU A 824 -1.14 18.16 -15.19
CA LEU A 824 -0.04 17.22 -15.41
C LEU A 824 1.24 17.97 -15.78
N LEU A 825 2.30 17.73 -15.01
CA LEU A 825 3.64 18.24 -15.23
C LEU A 825 4.57 17.08 -15.52
N LYS A 826 5.54 17.29 -16.41
CA LYS A 826 6.69 16.37 -16.53
C LYS A 826 7.38 16.30 -15.17
N TYR A 827 7.63 15.09 -14.65
CA TYR A 827 8.49 14.99 -13.47
C TYR A 827 9.87 15.59 -13.81
N PRO A 828 10.51 16.38 -12.93
CA PRO A 828 11.64 17.23 -13.31
C PRO A 828 12.99 16.51 -13.50
N ILE A 829 12.95 15.42 -14.28
CA ILE A 829 14.08 14.60 -14.69
C ILE A 829 14.23 14.55 -16.21
N GLN A 830 15.45 14.31 -16.65
CA GLN A 830 15.81 13.94 -18.01
C GLN A 830 16.34 12.51 -18.00
N VAL A 831 15.99 11.75 -19.04
CA VAL A 831 16.48 10.39 -19.29
C VAL A 831 17.17 10.40 -20.64
N ASP A 832 18.35 9.79 -20.73
CA ASP A 832 19.05 9.58 -22.01
C ASP A 832 18.77 8.18 -22.59
N SER A 833 19.29 7.92 -23.80
CA SER A 833 19.15 6.64 -24.51
C SER A 833 19.76 5.45 -23.78
N ASP A 834 20.66 5.70 -22.82
CA ASP A 834 21.29 4.66 -22.00
C ASP A 834 20.50 4.40 -20.70
N GLY A 835 19.39 5.13 -20.50
CA GLY A 835 18.56 5.06 -19.31
C GLY A 835 19.12 5.83 -18.12
N LYS A 836 20.11 6.71 -18.31
CA LYS A 836 20.63 7.55 -17.22
C LYS A 836 19.66 8.67 -16.88
N VAL A 837 19.32 8.75 -15.60
CA VAL A 837 18.41 9.72 -15.02
C VAL A 837 19.22 10.87 -14.43
N ARG A 838 18.90 12.09 -14.81
CA ARG A 838 19.47 13.33 -14.28
C ARG A 838 18.34 14.31 -13.97
N SER A 839 18.57 15.28 -13.11
CA SER A 839 17.64 16.41 -12.98
C SER A 839 17.56 17.18 -14.31
N LEU A 840 16.41 17.79 -14.60
CA LEU A 840 16.31 18.72 -15.73
C LEU A 840 17.35 19.85 -15.56
N PRO A 841 18.05 20.26 -16.64
CA PRO A 841 19.05 21.33 -16.56
C PRO A 841 18.47 22.63 -16.00
N GLY A 842 19.11 23.19 -14.96
CA GLY A 842 18.65 24.40 -14.28
C GLY A 842 17.55 24.18 -13.23
N TYR A 843 17.12 22.92 -13.04
CA TYR A 843 16.14 22.49 -12.06
C TYR A 843 16.68 21.34 -11.21
N GLU A 844 17.94 21.46 -10.77
CA GLU A 844 18.55 20.52 -9.82
C GLU A 844 17.79 20.51 -8.47
N ASN A 845 17.13 21.63 -8.14
CA ASN A 845 16.24 21.76 -6.99
C ASN A 845 14.81 22.12 -7.43
N PHE A 846 13.82 21.80 -6.59
CA PHE A 846 12.44 22.19 -6.85
C PHE A 846 12.25 23.72 -6.84
N PRO A 847 11.38 24.26 -7.72
CA PRO A 847 11.11 25.69 -7.79
C PRO A 847 10.54 26.20 -6.46
N ASP A 848 10.96 27.40 -6.04
CA ASP A 848 10.49 28.17 -4.87
C ASP A 848 10.82 27.62 -3.48
N VAL A 849 10.91 26.29 -3.34
CA VAL A 849 11.04 25.60 -2.05
C VAL A 849 12.41 24.95 -1.82
N GLY A 850 13.22 24.81 -2.88
CA GLY A 850 14.51 24.13 -2.83
C GLY A 850 14.37 22.61 -2.69
N GLY A 851 15.43 21.93 -2.25
CA GLY A 851 15.50 20.47 -2.15
C GLY A 851 15.86 19.85 -3.48
N LYS A 852 16.84 18.93 -3.49
CA LYS A 852 17.30 18.31 -4.73
C LYS A 852 16.21 17.39 -5.28
N VAL A 853 15.97 17.48 -6.59
CA VAL A 853 14.96 16.64 -7.29
C VAL A 853 15.26 15.15 -7.14
N LEU A 854 16.53 14.76 -7.30
CA LEU A 854 16.98 13.38 -7.14
C LEU A 854 17.40 13.04 -5.70
N GLY A 855 17.07 13.91 -4.74
CA GLY A 855 17.35 13.71 -3.33
C GLY A 855 18.84 13.65 -2.97
N ALA A 856 19.09 13.20 -1.74
CA ALA A 856 20.41 12.92 -1.22
C ALA A 856 20.33 11.82 -0.14
N SER A 857 21.32 10.91 -0.12
CA SER A 857 21.45 9.93 0.96
C SER A 857 21.68 10.62 2.31
N THR A 858 21.08 10.12 3.38
CA THR A 858 21.27 10.66 4.73
C THR A 858 21.80 9.59 5.69
N THR A 859 21.76 9.86 6.99
CA THR A 859 22.13 8.91 8.05
C THR A 859 20.92 8.27 8.72
N LEU A 860 19.72 8.48 8.17
CA LEU A 860 18.50 7.89 8.70
C LEU A 860 18.50 6.38 8.42
N PRO A 861 17.97 5.55 9.34
CA PRO A 861 17.81 4.13 9.08
C PRO A 861 16.89 3.86 7.88
N ASP A 862 17.33 3.08 6.90
CA ASP A 862 16.55 2.73 5.70
C ASP A 862 15.13 2.24 6.01
N ALA A 863 14.94 1.51 7.11
CA ALA A 863 13.64 0.99 7.52
C ALA A 863 12.59 2.08 7.82
N LEU A 864 13.00 3.35 8.00
CA LEU A 864 12.11 4.50 8.18
C LEU A 864 11.61 5.07 6.85
N THR A 865 12.48 5.12 5.84
CA THR A 865 12.30 5.84 4.58
C THR A 865 12.06 4.92 3.38
N THR A 866 12.11 3.60 3.58
CA THR A 866 11.82 2.57 2.55
C THR A 866 10.43 1.94 2.63
#